data_AF-U2DZE2-F1
#
_entry.id   AF-U2DZE2-F1
#
_cell.length_a   1.000
_cell.length_b   1.000
_cell.length_c   1.000
_cell.angle_alpha   90.00
_cell.angle_beta   90.00
_cell.angle_gamma   90.00
#
_symmetry.space_group_name_H-M   'P 1'
#
loop_
_entity.id
_entity.type
_entity.pdbx_description
1 polymer ?
#
loop_
_entity_poly.entity_id
_entity_poly.type
_entity_poly.pdbx_seq_one_letter_code
_entity_poly.pdbx_strand_id
1 'polypeptide(L)'
;MMKPVLTIVTGCFLLLCGRSEACAQQHVTLRDSLPEVVVTGTGTEHYLKDAPVQTEVISRKMLDQYAGRSLEEMLGGLCASLRFSPGDMGSNIQLNGMTNDYILILLNGKRINGDIGGQNDLSMINPDNIERIEIVKGASSSLYGSDAIAGVINIITKKNRDPFSVTNRTRVGCYGDLSQSNTIGLKHGKLNSTTSVNLKHTDGWRNTDKEWFHYDLLDGSVSKTVSRSTHYTLAEELAYKLNERISLSASASFYQKWIKRSFGPYQYNRYDYHYRNQSYAAGAKYQWGNRDYLTFDLSYDRYNYYFDYTQTETTSLFDQSTPPQRLIYYPGMRILQTSQRKVLGLAKGVFYLGEKNILNAGIEYMWDKLVAPIRMAKGEASVYTLSAYVQDEWTVVPDFVLTGGMRLVHHKEFGQELTPKIAAMYKWRNLNFRATYSLGFKAPTVKELYYDYMTAIMGTKLKAYYGNTALNPQTSHYYSAGVEYKGKKLSASVTGYYNRLRNMIELTVIPTSPEDKLLEVEETLQYNNLSKARSAGADITFDYQLLPALAIGGSYSYVDAKAQYAADIKSQEYMKYLPVNATAYHNATWKALWTHAWKRYKLGVGLFGSYRSTKYYITNGNGSPYQLWRLNTSHSLLRFKKWTADFNAGIDNLFNYIDDTPFGRNRGTTNPGRTYYLSCSLKFTNKNK
;
A
#
# COMPACT_ATOMS: atom_id res chain seq x y z
N MET A 1 -2.98 -3.93 -41.38
CA MET A 1 -2.11 -4.81 -42.18
C MET A 1 -1.61 -5.92 -41.25
N MET A 2 -2.20 -7.11 -41.34
CA MET A 2 -2.02 -8.24 -40.41
C MET A 2 -1.12 -9.30 -41.03
N LYS A 3 -0.14 -9.83 -40.26
CA LYS A 3 0.44 -11.20 -40.27
C LYS A 3 1.72 -11.26 -39.39
N PRO A 4 2.20 -12.43 -38.91
CA PRO A 4 1.77 -13.03 -37.64
C PRO A 4 2.95 -13.48 -36.73
N VAL A 5 2.72 -13.63 -35.42
CA VAL A 5 3.63 -14.41 -34.53
C VAL A 5 2.76 -15.29 -33.64
N LEU A 6 2.45 -16.49 -34.13
CA LEU A 6 1.88 -17.57 -33.35
C LEU A 6 2.39 -18.90 -33.92
N THR A 7 3.58 -19.30 -33.50
CA THR A 7 4.06 -20.69 -33.59
C THR A 7 4.89 -20.96 -32.34
N ILE A 8 4.76 -22.17 -31.77
CA ILE A 8 5.33 -22.70 -30.50
C ILE A 8 4.38 -22.59 -29.28
N VAL A 9 3.28 -23.36 -29.30
CA VAL A 9 2.65 -23.90 -28.06
C VAL A 9 2.17 -25.37 -28.23
N THR A 10 2.27 -25.98 -29.42
CA THR A 10 1.76 -27.33 -29.64
C THR A 10 2.83 -28.39 -29.43
N GLY A 11 2.89 -28.97 -28.23
CA GLY A 11 3.74 -30.15 -28.00
C GLY A 11 3.98 -30.51 -26.54
N CYS A 12 2.93 -30.80 -25.75
CA CYS A 12 3.05 -31.60 -24.51
C CYS A 12 1.70 -32.04 -23.88
N PHE A 13 0.64 -32.18 -24.69
CA PHE A 13 -0.66 -32.70 -24.23
C PHE A 13 -0.99 -33.96 -25.01
N LEU A 14 -0.44 -35.10 -24.59
CA LEU A 14 -0.96 -36.47 -24.82
C LEU A 14 0.17 -37.45 -24.50
N LEU A 15 0.16 -38.01 -23.29
CA LEU A 15 0.64 -39.34 -22.91
C LEU A 15 0.67 -39.40 -21.39
N LEU A 16 -0.26 -40.15 -20.80
CA LEU A 16 -0.06 -41.02 -19.63
C LEU A 16 -1.43 -41.53 -19.14
N CYS A 17 -1.96 -42.52 -19.85
CA CYS A 17 -2.88 -43.51 -19.29
C CYS A 17 -2.07 -44.73 -18.83
N GLY A 18 -2.39 -45.23 -17.64
CA GLY A 18 -2.07 -46.61 -17.23
C GLY A 18 -0.87 -46.78 -16.29
N ARG A 19 -1.14 -46.79 -14.97
CA ARG A 19 -0.81 -47.89 -14.04
C ARG A 19 -1.28 -47.54 -12.63
N SER A 20 -2.17 -48.37 -12.11
CA SER A 20 -2.66 -48.34 -10.74
C SER A 20 -1.61 -48.89 -9.78
N GLU A 21 -1.03 -48.04 -8.96
CA GLU A 21 -0.28 -48.43 -7.76
C GLU A 21 -0.77 -47.60 -6.59
N ALA A 22 -1.07 -48.29 -5.49
CA ALA A 22 -1.65 -47.77 -4.27
C ALA A 22 -0.98 -46.45 -3.80
N CYS A 23 -1.81 -45.45 -3.52
CA CYS A 23 -1.39 -44.09 -3.25
C CYS A 23 -1.47 -43.79 -1.74
N ALA A 24 -0.33 -43.61 -1.08
CA ALA A 24 -0.30 -42.91 0.20
C ALA A 24 -0.60 -41.42 -0.05
N GLN A 25 -1.74 -40.95 0.46
CA GLN A 25 -2.27 -39.60 0.27
C GLN A 25 -1.62 -38.63 1.29
N GLN A 26 -0.95 -37.59 0.80
CA GLN A 26 -0.57 -36.43 1.63
C GLN A 26 -1.63 -35.33 1.45
N HIS A 27 -2.58 -35.29 2.39
CA HIS A 27 -3.55 -34.20 2.47
C HIS A 27 -2.95 -33.02 3.23
N VAL A 28 -2.90 -31.84 2.60
CA VAL A 28 -2.45 -30.60 3.25
C VAL A 28 -3.62 -30.02 4.03
N THR A 29 -3.64 -30.22 5.34
CA THR A 29 -4.65 -29.66 6.26
C THR A 29 -4.29 -28.22 6.68
N LEU A 30 -5.21 -27.47 7.32
CA LEU A 30 -4.88 -26.21 8.03
C LEU A 30 -3.71 -26.37 9.03
N ARG A 31 -3.37 -27.61 9.42
CA ARG A 31 -2.24 -27.93 10.29
C ARG A 31 -0.88 -27.92 9.57
N ASP A 32 -0.88 -28.07 8.25
CA ASP A 32 0.34 -28.12 7.42
C ASP A 32 0.78 -26.74 6.90
N SER A 33 0.02 -25.67 7.22
CA SER A 33 0.59 -24.32 7.20
C SER A 33 1.46 -24.17 8.44
N LEU A 34 2.78 -24.02 8.23
CA LEU A 34 3.73 -23.61 9.26
C LEU A 34 3.11 -22.47 10.10
N PRO A 35 3.30 -22.46 11.42
CA PRO A 35 2.78 -21.40 12.27
C PRO A 35 3.25 -20.05 11.73
N GLU A 36 2.30 -19.19 11.34
CA GLU A 36 2.61 -17.89 10.77
C GLU A 36 3.22 -17.00 11.85
N VAL A 37 4.43 -16.51 11.57
CA VAL A 37 5.17 -15.57 12.41
C VAL A 37 5.00 -14.19 11.83
N VAL A 38 4.63 -13.24 12.69
CA VAL A 38 4.58 -11.81 12.38
C VAL A 38 5.75 -11.10 13.05
N VAL A 39 6.31 -10.11 12.36
CA VAL A 39 7.28 -9.20 12.94
C VAL A 39 6.56 -7.87 13.16
N THR A 40 6.08 -7.65 14.39
CA THR A 40 5.43 -6.39 14.74
C THR A 40 6.45 -5.24 14.76
N GLY A 41 6.01 -3.99 14.89
CA GLY A 41 6.91 -2.81 14.92
C GLY A 41 7.95 -2.84 16.04
N THR A 42 7.71 -3.64 17.09
CA THR A 42 8.66 -4.02 18.13
C THR A 42 9.83 -4.85 17.64
N GLY A 43 9.80 -5.40 16.41
CA GLY A 43 10.85 -6.26 15.87
C GLY A 43 10.89 -7.65 16.53
N THR A 44 10.01 -7.90 17.48
CA THR A 44 9.82 -9.20 18.12
C THR A 44 9.03 -10.10 17.18
N GLU A 45 9.53 -11.32 16.99
CA GLU A 45 8.84 -12.36 16.25
C GLU A 45 7.78 -12.96 17.17
N HIS A 46 6.52 -12.78 16.80
CA HIS A 46 5.39 -13.38 17.50
C HIS A 46 4.72 -14.37 16.58
N TYR A 47 4.29 -15.52 17.11
CA TYR A 47 3.27 -16.28 16.42
C TYR A 47 2.02 -15.42 16.32
N LEU A 48 1.31 -15.48 15.18
CA LEU A 48 0.13 -14.66 14.96
C LEU A 48 -0.91 -14.78 16.10
N LYS A 49 -1.04 -15.96 16.72
CA LYS A 49 -1.92 -16.21 17.87
C LYS A 49 -1.48 -15.52 19.17
N ASP A 50 -0.20 -15.20 19.29
CA ASP A 50 0.43 -14.68 20.51
C ASP A 50 0.77 -13.19 20.41
N ALA A 51 0.76 -12.61 19.21
CA ALA A 51 0.97 -11.18 18.99
C ALA A 51 -0.04 -10.35 19.80
N PRO A 52 0.34 -9.39 20.67
CA PRO A 52 -0.60 -8.68 21.55
C PRO A 52 -1.61 -7.80 20.79
N VAL A 53 -1.18 -7.22 19.67
CA VAL A 53 -2.00 -6.39 18.79
C VAL A 53 -2.52 -7.24 17.64
N GLN A 54 -3.81 -7.10 17.33
CA GLN A 54 -4.40 -7.83 16.21
C GLN A 54 -3.74 -7.43 14.89
N THR A 55 -3.24 -8.45 14.19
CA THR A 55 -2.56 -8.32 12.90
C THR A 55 -3.24 -9.25 11.93
N GLU A 56 -3.51 -8.79 10.72
CA GLU A 56 -3.98 -9.62 9.62
C GLU A 56 -2.79 -9.98 8.72
N VAL A 57 -2.67 -11.24 8.33
CA VAL A 57 -1.54 -11.72 7.51
C VAL A 57 -2.06 -12.26 6.20
N ILE A 58 -1.52 -11.75 5.10
CA ILE A 58 -1.73 -12.28 3.76
C ILE A 58 -0.45 -13.02 3.37
N SER A 59 -0.52 -14.35 3.40
CA SER A 59 0.62 -15.22 3.15
C SER A 59 0.96 -15.36 1.67
N ARG A 60 2.21 -15.79 1.37
CA ARG A 60 2.65 -16.09 0.00
C ARG A 60 1.70 -17.00 -0.76
N LYS A 61 1.24 -18.05 -0.09
CA LYS A 61 0.33 -19.04 -0.66
C LYS A 61 -0.97 -18.38 -1.10
N MET A 62 -1.52 -17.46 -0.30
CA MET A 62 -2.73 -16.73 -0.64
C MET A 62 -2.51 -15.76 -1.81
N LEU A 63 -1.36 -15.07 -1.85
CA LEU A 63 -1.00 -14.18 -2.96
C LEU A 63 -0.82 -14.94 -4.28
N ASP A 64 -0.15 -16.10 -4.25
CA ASP A 64 0.01 -16.96 -5.43
C ASP A 64 -1.32 -17.58 -5.87
N GLN A 65 -2.16 -18.01 -4.91
CA GLN A 65 -3.48 -18.52 -5.22
C GLN A 65 -4.42 -17.45 -5.74
N TYR A 66 -4.35 -16.19 -5.29
CA TYR A 66 -5.16 -15.11 -5.85
C TYR A 66 -4.63 -14.70 -7.23
N ALA A 67 -3.30 -14.59 -7.38
CA ALA A 67 -2.59 -14.28 -8.63
C ALA A 67 -3.01 -12.94 -9.29
N GLY A 68 -3.35 -11.91 -8.51
CA GLY A 68 -3.78 -10.59 -9.01
C GLY A 68 -2.77 -9.89 -9.93
N ARG A 69 -3.23 -8.91 -10.72
CA ARG A 69 -2.36 -8.13 -11.63
C ARG A 69 -1.48 -7.11 -10.90
N SER A 70 -1.90 -6.68 -9.71
CA SER A 70 -1.23 -5.66 -8.92
C SER A 70 -1.41 -5.91 -7.42
N LEU A 71 -0.58 -5.25 -6.61
CA LEU A 71 -0.66 -5.35 -5.16
C LEU A 71 -2.00 -4.83 -4.64
N GLU A 72 -2.52 -3.75 -5.24
CA GLU A 72 -3.81 -3.16 -4.91
C GLU A 72 -4.97 -4.13 -5.16
N GLU A 73 -4.95 -4.84 -6.29
CA GLU A 73 -5.97 -5.84 -6.60
C GLU A 73 -5.91 -7.01 -5.62
N MET A 74 -4.71 -7.48 -5.28
CA MET A 74 -4.52 -8.55 -4.29
C MET A 74 -5.03 -8.13 -2.92
N LEU A 75 -4.61 -6.98 -2.42
CA LEU A 75 -5.00 -6.47 -1.11
C LEU A 75 -6.51 -6.19 -1.04
N GLY A 76 -7.08 -5.52 -2.06
CA GLY A 76 -8.51 -5.21 -2.11
C GLY A 76 -9.41 -6.42 -2.34
N GLY A 77 -8.88 -7.52 -2.91
CA GLY A 77 -9.60 -8.78 -3.09
C GLY A 77 -9.51 -9.73 -1.89
N LEU A 78 -8.45 -9.61 -1.08
CA LEU A 78 -8.20 -10.50 0.05
C LEU A 78 -8.62 -9.89 1.40
N CYS A 79 -8.58 -8.57 1.55
CA CYS A 79 -8.94 -7.86 2.77
C CYS A 79 -10.14 -6.92 2.56
N ALA A 80 -11.26 -7.17 3.25
CA ALA A 80 -12.47 -6.35 3.12
C ALA A 80 -12.28 -4.91 3.60
N SER A 81 -11.47 -4.70 4.63
CA SER A 81 -11.18 -3.40 5.25
C SER A 81 -10.32 -2.48 4.37
N LEU A 82 -9.62 -3.05 3.38
CA LEU A 82 -8.79 -2.30 2.44
C LEU A 82 -9.54 -2.00 1.14
N ARG A 83 -9.29 -0.79 0.63
CA ARG A 83 -9.87 -0.28 -0.60
C ARG A 83 -8.78 0.38 -1.42
N PHE A 84 -8.91 0.26 -2.74
CA PHE A 84 -8.03 0.90 -3.69
C PHE A 84 -8.86 1.52 -4.79
N SER A 85 -8.57 2.77 -5.13
CA SER A 85 -9.02 3.40 -6.37
C SER A 85 -7.78 3.82 -7.14
N PRO A 86 -7.53 3.25 -8.33
CA PRO A 86 -6.38 3.65 -9.12
C PRO A 86 -6.54 5.10 -9.60
N GLY A 87 -5.44 5.83 -9.64
CA GLY A 87 -5.33 7.15 -10.26
C GLY A 87 -3.98 7.27 -10.96
N ASP A 88 -3.89 8.18 -11.92
CA ASP A 88 -2.63 8.45 -12.62
C ASP A 88 -1.53 8.91 -11.65
N MET A 89 -1.91 9.60 -10.56
CA MET A 89 -0.99 10.12 -9.55
C MET A 89 -0.56 9.11 -8.49
N GLY A 90 -1.11 7.90 -8.52
CA GLY A 90 -0.99 6.93 -7.44
C GLY A 90 -2.34 6.30 -7.09
N SER A 91 -2.29 5.27 -6.25
CA SER A 91 -3.48 4.57 -5.79
C SER A 91 -4.04 5.27 -4.55
N ASN A 92 -5.34 5.60 -4.55
CA ASN A 92 -6.04 6.04 -3.34
C ASN A 92 -6.40 4.80 -2.51
N ILE A 93 -5.71 4.61 -1.39
CA ILE A 93 -5.94 3.53 -0.44
C ILE A 93 -6.84 4.05 0.67
N GLN A 94 -7.79 3.21 1.09
CA GLN A 94 -8.47 3.41 2.35
C GLN A 94 -8.39 2.17 3.22
N LEU A 95 -8.23 2.41 4.52
CA LEU A 95 -8.29 1.40 5.57
C LEU A 95 -9.30 1.87 6.60
N ASN A 96 -10.38 1.11 6.79
CA ASN A 96 -11.44 1.46 7.74
C ASN A 96 -11.95 2.90 7.53
N GLY A 97 -12.12 3.30 6.26
CA GLY A 97 -12.65 4.61 5.85
C GLY A 97 -11.69 5.79 6.06
N MET A 98 -10.46 5.54 6.50
CA MET A 98 -9.40 6.56 6.54
C MET A 98 -8.57 6.50 5.27
N THR A 99 -8.17 7.66 4.76
CA THR A 99 -7.40 7.82 3.51
C THR A 99 -5.90 7.51 3.68
N ASN A 100 -5.21 7.39 2.56
CA ASN A 100 -3.75 7.19 2.42
C ASN A 100 -2.88 7.92 3.44
N ASP A 101 -3.16 9.20 3.67
CA ASP A 101 -2.47 10.09 4.58
C ASP A 101 -2.32 9.57 6.01
N TYR A 102 -3.18 8.62 6.38
CA TYR A 102 -3.23 8.00 7.70
C TYR A 102 -2.81 6.53 7.68
N ILE A 103 -2.27 6.02 6.57
CA ILE A 103 -1.83 4.63 6.42
C ILE A 103 -0.33 4.61 6.17
N LEU A 104 0.41 3.98 7.09
CA LEU A 104 1.84 3.80 6.92
C LEU A 104 2.13 2.50 6.15
N ILE A 105 2.96 2.59 5.11
CA ILE A 105 3.39 1.43 4.33
C ILE A 105 4.87 1.19 4.57
N LEU A 106 5.22 -0.05 4.89
CA LEU A 106 6.59 -0.48 5.17
C LEU A 106 7.00 -1.59 4.19
N LEU A 107 8.27 -1.61 3.82
CA LEU A 107 8.93 -2.70 3.12
C LEU A 107 10.04 -3.23 4.03
N ASN A 108 9.92 -4.48 4.48
CA ASN A 108 10.82 -5.10 5.45
C ASN A 108 10.98 -4.27 6.74
N GLY A 109 9.89 -3.66 7.22
CA GLY A 109 9.89 -2.78 8.40
C GLY A 109 10.40 -1.35 8.16
N LYS A 110 10.85 -1.01 6.94
CA LYS A 110 11.34 0.33 6.57
C LYS A 110 10.26 1.12 5.84
N ARG A 111 10.11 2.41 6.13
CA ARG A 111 9.11 3.27 5.47
C ARG A 111 9.38 3.34 3.97
N ILE A 112 8.35 3.11 3.15
CA ILE A 112 8.46 3.42 1.72
C ILE A 112 8.11 4.88 1.49
N ASN A 113 8.79 5.50 0.52
CA ASN A 113 8.55 6.87 0.12
C ASN A 113 8.10 6.89 -1.34
N GLY A 114 7.06 7.66 -1.61
CA GLY A 114 6.47 7.80 -2.94
C GLY A 114 5.17 8.55 -2.91
N ASP A 115 5.07 9.50 -1.98
CA ASP A 115 3.87 10.28 -1.75
C ASP A 115 3.77 11.42 -2.78
N ILE A 116 2.77 11.34 -3.66
CA ILE A 116 2.40 12.44 -4.54
C ILE A 116 1.07 13.04 -4.09
N GLY A 117 1.14 13.93 -3.11
CA GLY A 117 -0.04 14.69 -2.68
C GLY A 117 -1.01 13.86 -1.84
N GLY A 118 -0.46 13.08 -0.91
CA GLY A 118 -1.16 12.12 -0.07
C GLY A 118 -1.34 10.74 -0.71
N GLN A 119 -0.55 10.35 -1.72
CA GLN A 119 -0.76 9.07 -2.43
C GLN A 119 0.52 8.26 -2.59
N ASN A 120 0.57 7.08 -1.97
CA ASN A 120 1.67 6.13 -2.10
C ASN A 120 1.56 5.32 -3.40
N ASP A 121 2.61 5.34 -4.23
CA ASP A 121 2.69 4.50 -5.43
C ASP A 121 3.10 3.05 -5.09
N LEU A 122 2.13 2.19 -4.78
CA LEU A 122 2.39 0.77 -4.52
C LEU A 122 2.95 -0.01 -5.72
N SER A 123 2.90 0.55 -6.92
CA SER A 123 3.43 -0.13 -8.11
C SER A 123 4.95 -0.19 -8.18
N MET A 124 5.66 0.48 -7.25
CA MET A 124 7.10 0.29 -7.02
C MET A 124 7.45 -1.09 -6.43
N ILE A 125 6.47 -1.77 -5.80
CA ILE A 125 6.65 -3.06 -5.15
C ILE A 125 6.14 -4.17 -6.08
N ASN A 126 7.03 -5.09 -6.45
CA ASN A 126 6.61 -6.27 -7.22
C ASN A 126 5.96 -7.32 -6.29
N PRO A 127 4.68 -7.69 -6.50
CA PRO A 127 4.03 -8.75 -5.73
C PRO A 127 4.77 -10.09 -5.73
N ASP A 128 5.55 -10.38 -6.76
CA ASP A 128 6.29 -11.65 -6.89
C ASP A 128 7.46 -11.76 -5.92
N ASN A 129 7.99 -10.64 -5.44
CA ASN A 129 9.07 -10.59 -4.45
C ASN A 129 8.55 -10.68 -3.01
N ILE A 130 7.24 -10.63 -2.80
CA ILE A 130 6.61 -10.61 -1.46
C ILE A 130 6.57 -12.04 -0.89
N GLU A 131 6.99 -12.21 0.36
CA GLU A 131 6.80 -13.43 1.15
C GLU A 131 5.46 -13.38 1.90
N ARG A 132 5.13 -12.23 2.50
CA ARG A 132 3.84 -12.01 3.16
C ARG A 132 3.58 -10.52 3.34
N ILE A 133 2.34 -10.18 3.64
CA ILE A 133 1.93 -8.83 3.99
C ILE A 133 1.28 -8.89 5.36
N GLU A 134 1.70 -8.02 6.27
CA GLU A 134 1.19 -7.88 7.63
C GLU A 134 0.42 -6.56 7.72
N ILE A 135 -0.81 -6.59 8.19
CA ILE A 135 -1.69 -5.42 8.30
C ILE A 135 -2.08 -5.25 9.76
N VAL A 136 -1.58 -4.19 10.38
CA VAL A 136 -1.96 -3.77 11.75
C VAL A 136 -2.97 -2.64 11.61
N LYS A 137 -4.20 -2.87 12.05
CA LYS A 137 -5.29 -1.88 11.94
C LYS A 137 -5.33 -1.00 13.19
N GLY A 138 -5.63 0.28 13.00
CA GLY A 138 -5.72 1.27 14.06
C GLY A 138 -4.43 2.05 14.34
N ALA A 139 -4.54 3.01 15.25
CA ALA A 139 -3.42 3.90 15.58
C ALA A 139 -2.25 3.10 16.17
N SER A 140 -1.08 3.24 15.54
CA SER A 140 0.15 2.55 15.91
C SER A 140 1.36 3.51 15.93
N SER A 141 1.11 4.82 16.04
CA SER A 141 2.14 5.86 16.02
C SER A 141 3.16 5.75 17.14
N SER A 142 2.82 5.11 18.28
CA SER A 142 3.77 4.90 19.37
C SER A 142 4.99 4.07 18.95
N LEU A 143 4.80 3.06 18.08
CA LEU A 143 5.90 2.23 17.57
C LEU A 143 6.44 2.77 16.25
N TYR A 144 5.56 3.18 15.37
CA TYR A 144 5.95 3.46 13.99
C TYR A 144 6.16 4.94 13.68
N GLY A 145 5.68 5.87 14.50
CA GLY A 145 5.78 7.32 14.27
C GLY A 145 4.60 7.94 13.50
N SER A 146 4.84 9.05 12.80
CA SER A 146 3.84 9.77 12.02
C SER A 146 3.12 8.88 10.99
N ASP A 147 1.90 9.25 10.61
CA ASP A 147 1.11 8.65 9.52
C ASP A 147 0.49 7.28 9.84
N ALA A 148 0.85 6.65 10.97
CA ALA A 148 0.26 5.38 11.41
C ALA A 148 -1.04 5.56 12.21
N ILE A 149 -1.95 6.44 11.78
CA ILE A 149 -3.23 6.74 12.47
C ILE A 149 -4.31 5.69 12.18
N ALA A 150 -4.45 5.27 10.92
CA ALA A 150 -5.42 4.27 10.48
C ALA A 150 -4.87 2.86 10.55
N GLY A 151 -3.55 2.69 10.36
CA GLY A 151 -2.89 1.40 10.44
C GLY A 151 -1.54 1.38 9.74
N VAL A 152 -0.92 0.21 9.75
CA VAL A 152 0.37 -0.09 9.13
C VAL A 152 0.24 -1.31 8.23
N ILE A 153 0.73 -1.18 7.00
CA ILE A 153 0.84 -2.28 6.03
C ILE A 153 2.33 -2.57 5.85
N ASN A 154 2.82 -3.67 6.43
CA ASN A 154 4.21 -4.09 6.34
C ASN A 154 4.36 -5.23 5.33
N ILE A 155 5.10 -4.97 4.27
CA ILE A 155 5.34 -5.90 3.17
C ILE A 155 6.70 -6.55 3.41
N ILE A 156 6.69 -7.87 3.62
CA ILE A 156 7.91 -8.64 3.87
C ILE A 156 8.32 -9.34 2.57
N THR A 157 9.57 -9.13 2.16
CA THR A 157 10.15 -9.71 0.95
C THR A 157 10.72 -11.10 1.18
N LYS A 158 10.81 -11.88 0.10
CA LYS A 158 11.45 -13.20 0.07
C LYS A 158 12.94 -13.07 0.32
N LYS A 159 13.50 -14.00 1.12
CA LYS A 159 14.95 -14.17 1.29
C LYS A 159 15.43 -15.38 0.50
N ASN A 160 16.54 -15.26 -0.21
CA ASN A 160 17.16 -16.42 -0.84
C ASN A 160 17.70 -17.40 0.22
N ARG A 161 17.33 -18.67 0.09
CA ARG A 161 17.75 -19.75 1.00
C ARG A 161 18.71 -20.74 0.35
N ASP A 162 18.73 -20.77 -0.99
CA ASP A 162 19.52 -21.69 -1.80
C ASP A 162 20.92 -21.10 -2.09
N PRO A 163 22.00 -21.90 -2.22
CA PRO A 163 23.33 -21.39 -2.61
C PRO A 163 23.31 -20.56 -3.90
N PHE A 164 22.54 -21.03 -4.87
CA PHE A 164 22.24 -20.28 -6.09
C PHE A 164 20.82 -20.58 -6.54
N SER A 165 20.06 -19.53 -6.86
CA SER A 165 18.75 -19.66 -7.46
C SER A 165 18.51 -18.61 -8.54
N VAL A 166 17.76 -18.99 -9.56
CA VAL A 166 17.25 -18.08 -10.60
C VAL A 166 15.77 -18.34 -10.72
N THR A 167 14.97 -17.29 -10.61
CA THR A 167 13.52 -17.35 -10.77
C THR A 167 13.11 -16.40 -11.87
N ASN A 168 12.41 -16.90 -12.88
CA ASN A 168 11.65 -16.09 -13.81
C ASN A 168 10.17 -16.29 -13.51
N ARG A 169 9.41 -15.20 -13.43
CA ARG A 169 7.95 -15.24 -13.40
C ARG A 169 7.43 -14.29 -14.45
N THR A 170 6.56 -14.78 -15.32
CA THR A 170 5.96 -14.00 -16.39
C THR A 170 4.44 -14.18 -16.32
N ARG A 171 3.70 -13.08 -16.37
CA ARG A 171 2.25 -13.02 -16.49
C ARG A 171 1.89 -12.24 -17.75
N VAL A 172 0.93 -12.76 -18.50
CA VAL A 172 0.32 -12.10 -19.65
C VAL A 172 -1.20 -12.12 -19.52
N GLY A 173 -1.88 -11.07 -19.97
CA GLY A 173 -3.34 -10.98 -19.93
C GLY A 173 -3.91 -9.93 -20.88
N CYS A 174 -5.22 -9.71 -20.78
CA CYS A 174 -5.93 -8.69 -21.58
C CYS A 174 -5.38 -7.27 -21.33
N TYR A 175 -5.61 -6.36 -22.29
CA TYR A 175 -5.19 -4.94 -22.21
C TYR A 175 -3.68 -4.74 -21.98
N GLY A 176 -2.87 -5.58 -22.64
CA GLY A 176 -1.42 -5.52 -22.53
C GLY A 176 -0.89 -5.79 -21.12
N ASP A 177 -1.66 -6.45 -20.24
CA ASP A 177 -1.21 -6.86 -18.90
C ASP A 177 0.00 -7.79 -19.02
N LEU A 178 1.20 -7.22 -18.87
CA LEU A 178 2.45 -7.95 -18.87
C LEU A 178 3.17 -7.65 -17.55
N SER A 179 3.49 -8.69 -16.80
CA SER A 179 4.35 -8.58 -15.62
C SER A 179 5.44 -9.63 -15.70
N GLN A 180 6.69 -9.20 -15.71
CA GLN A 180 7.85 -10.08 -15.74
C GLN A 180 8.78 -9.75 -14.56
N SER A 181 9.15 -10.77 -13.80
CA SER A 181 10.08 -10.70 -12.69
C SER A 181 11.21 -11.70 -12.90
N ASN A 182 12.45 -11.22 -12.85
CA ASN A 182 13.64 -12.04 -12.87
C ASN A 182 14.38 -11.82 -11.55
N THR A 183 14.59 -12.88 -10.77
CA THR A 183 15.27 -12.84 -9.48
C THR A 183 16.46 -13.78 -9.49
N ILE A 184 17.62 -13.29 -9.11
CA ILE A 184 18.84 -14.08 -8.90
C ILE A 184 19.17 -14.04 -7.41
N GLY A 185 19.28 -15.21 -6.79
CA GLY A 185 19.70 -15.36 -5.41
C GLY A 185 21.05 -16.05 -5.33
N LEU A 186 21.99 -15.45 -4.59
CA LEU A 186 23.30 -16.03 -4.32
C LEU A 186 23.49 -16.12 -2.80
N LYS A 187 23.96 -17.28 -2.33
CA LYS A 187 24.38 -17.46 -0.94
C LYS A 187 25.72 -18.19 -0.92
N HIS A 188 26.77 -17.45 -0.59
CA HIS A 188 28.14 -17.97 -0.51
C HIS A 188 28.75 -17.64 0.85
N GLY A 189 29.06 -18.67 1.63
CA GLY A 189 29.55 -18.52 3.00
C GLY A 189 28.61 -17.67 3.87
N LYS A 190 29.12 -16.52 4.32
CA LYS A 190 28.40 -15.57 5.19
C LYS A 190 27.60 -14.51 4.42
N LEU A 191 27.75 -14.44 3.09
CA LEU A 191 27.07 -13.49 2.21
C LEU A 191 25.79 -14.10 1.63
N ASN A 192 24.72 -13.32 1.61
CA ASN A 192 23.48 -13.58 0.92
C ASN A 192 23.13 -12.35 0.08
N SER A 193 22.86 -12.55 -1.20
CA SER A 193 22.50 -11.52 -2.17
C SER A 193 21.23 -11.94 -2.90
N THR A 194 20.35 -10.98 -3.15
CA THR A 194 19.15 -11.17 -3.96
C THR A 194 18.98 -9.97 -4.87
N THR A 195 19.21 -10.18 -6.18
CA THR A 195 18.98 -9.19 -7.23
C THR A 195 17.65 -9.46 -7.89
N SER A 196 16.85 -8.42 -8.16
CA SER A 196 15.62 -8.55 -8.94
C SER A 196 15.48 -7.47 -10.00
N VAL A 197 15.03 -7.87 -11.19
CA VAL A 197 14.70 -7.01 -12.33
C VAL A 197 13.26 -7.27 -12.71
N ASN A 198 12.45 -6.22 -12.71
CA ASN A 198 11.01 -6.31 -12.89
C ASN A 198 10.55 -5.35 -13.98
N LEU A 199 9.70 -5.83 -14.87
CA LEU A 199 8.99 -5.06 -15.89
C LEU A 199 7.50 -5.27 -15.68
N LYS A 200 6.73 -4.18 -15.67
CA LYS A 200 5.27 -4.24 -15.71
C LYS A 200 4.73 -3.29 -16.77
N HIS A 201 3.73 -3.73 -17.52
CA HIS A 201 3.10 -2.97 -18.58
C HIS A 201 1.59 -3.20 -18.61
N THR A 202 0.84 -2.17 -18.98
CA THR A 202 -0.56 -2.27 -19.41
C THR A 202 -0.83 -1.20 -20.46
N ASP A 203 -1.62 -1.54 -21.47
CA ASP A 203 -2.15 -0.58 -22.45
C ASP A 203 -3.22 0.32 -21.84
N GLY A 204 -3.70 0.01 -20.63
CA GLY A 204 -4.86 0.65 -20.03
C GLY A 204 -6.15 0.29 -20.76
N TRP A 205 -7.27 0.73 -20.22
CA TRP A 205 -8.60 0.45 -20.78
C TRP A 205 -9.57 1.60 -20.52
N ARG A 206 -10.69 1.55 -21.24
CA ARG A 206 -11.77 2.52 -21.18
C ARG A 206 -13.08 1.77 -20.99
N ASN A 207 -13.80 2.08 -19.91
CA ASN A 207 -15.09 1.46 -19.60
C ASN A 207 -16.28 2.15 -20.27
N THR A 208 -16.12 3.40 -20.66
CA THR A 208 -17.19 4.22 -21.25
C THR A 208 -16.59 5.22 -22.22
N ASP A 209 -17.31 5.53 -23.28
CA ASP A 209 -17.00 6.58 -24.25
C ASP A 209 -17.71 7.90 -23.94
N LYS A 210 -18.42 7.98 -22.82
CA LYS A 210 -19.16 9.18 -22.39
C LYS A 210 -18.36 10.02 -21.39
N GLU A 211 -18.41 11.33 -21.54
CA GLU A 211 -17.73 12.29 -20.68
C GLU A 211 -18.59 13.52 -20.42
N TRP A 212 -18.68 13.94 -19.15
CA TRP A 212 -19.26 15.21 -18.79
C TRP A 212 -18.26 16.33 -19.09
N PHE A 213 -18.64 17.25 -19.96
CA PHE A 213 -17.86 18.43 -20.29
C PHE A 213 -18.78 19.65 -20.30
N HIS A 214 -18.45 20.68 -19.52
CA HIS A 214 -19.25 21.91 -19.37
C HIS A 214 -20.77 21.65 -19.16
N TYR A 215 -21.10 20.69 -18.29
CA TYR A 215 -22.48 20.28 -17.96
C TYR A 215 -23.25 19.53 -19.05
N ASP A 216 -22.62 19.22 -20.19
CA ASP A 216 -23.17 18.35 -21.20
C ASP A 216 -22.54 16.96 -21.13
N LEU A 217 -23.36 15.93 -21.36
CA LEU A 217 -22.90 14.56 -21.51
C LEU A 217 -22.58 14.33 -22.99
N LEU A 218 -21.30 14.14 -23.31
CA LEU A 218 -20.82 14.01 -24.68
C LEU A 218 -20.30 12.59 -24.94
N ASP A 219 -20.53 12.10 -26.16
CA ASP A 219 -20.00 10.85 -26.66
C ASP A 219 -18.64 11.05 -27.35
N GLY A 220 -17.85 9.97 -27.48
CA GLY A 220 -16.56 9.99 -28.17
C GLY A 220 -15.37 10.39 -27.29
N SER A 221 -15.49 10.24 -25.97
CA SER A 221 -14.40 10.47 -25.03
C SER A 221 -13.18 9.61 -25.35
N VAL A 222 -12.01 10.24 -25.42
CA VAL A 222 -10.72 9.56 -25.56
C VAL A 222 -10.13 9.15 -24.20
N SER A 223 -10.76 9.57 -23.11
CA SER A 223 -10.28 9.34 -21.75
C SER A 223 -10.21 7.85 -21.44
N LYS A 224 -9.14 7.43 -20.75
CA LYS A 224 -9.01 6.05 -20.26
C LYS A 224 -9.42 5.97 -18.79
N THR A 225 -10.13 4.90 -18.43
CA THR A 225 -10.47 4.60 -17.04
C THR A 225 -9.21 4.25 -16.24
N VAL A 226 -8.28 3.54 -16.88
CA VAL A 226 -6.91 3.35 -16.40
C VAL A 226 -5.98 3.66 -17.56
N SER A 227 -5.08 4.61 -17.35
CA SER A 227 -4.10 5.04 -18.35
C SER A 227 -3.09 3.93 -18.65
N ARG A 228 -2.49 4.00 -19.85
CA ARG A 228 -1.38 3.13 -20.22
C ARG A 228 -0.20 3.41 -19.31
N SER A 229 0.44 2.38 -18.76
CA SER A 229 1.63 2.56 -17.95
C SER A 229 2.70 1.51 -18.20
N THR A 230 3.96 1.87 -17.98
CA THR A 230 5.10 0.94 -18.05
C THR A 230 6.08 1.24 -16.94
N HIS A 231 6.43 0.22 -16.16
CA HIS A 231 7.22 0.34 -14.94
C HIS A 231 8.45 -0.58 -15.02
N TYR A 232 9.56 -0.12 -14.48
CA TYR A 232 10.79 -0.91 -14.33
C TYR A 232 11.30 -0.77 -12.91
N THR A 233 11.68 -1.89 -12.31
CA THR A 233 12.33 -1.90 -10.99
C THR A 233 13.56 -2.79 -11.02
N LEU A 234 14.71 -2.23 -10.66
CA LEU A 234 15.93 -2.97 -10.32
C LEU A 234 16.16 -2.85 -8.83
N ALA A 235 16.27 -3.98 -8.12
CA ALA A 235 16.55 -3.98 -6.69
C ALA A 235 17.62 -5.01 -6.33
N GLU A 236 18.46 -4.67 -5.35
CA GLU A 236 19.50 -5.52 -4.77
C GLU A 236 19.36 -5.53 -3.25
N GLU A 237 19.39 -6.70 -2.66
CA GLU A 237 19.35 -6.92 -1.21
C GLU A 237 20.55 -7.78 -0.79
N LEU A 238 21.42 -7.22 0.05
CA LEU A 238 22.61 -7.85 0.59
C LEU A 238 22.44 -8.07 2.09
N ALA A 239 22.81 -9.26 2.54
CA ALA A 239 22.94 -9.60 3.95
C ALA A 239 24.29 -10.31 4.18
N TYR A 240 25.08 -9.80 5.11
CA TYR A 240 26.38 -10.34 5.45
C TYR A 240 26.48 -10.61 6.94
N LYS A 241 26.70 -11.87 7.32
CA LYS A 241 27.02 -12.20 8.72
C LYS A 241 28.51 -11.89 8.95
N LEU A 242 28.85 -10.88 9.71
CA LEU A 242 30.25 -10.58 10.02
C LEU A 242 30.80 -11.67 10.96
N ASN A 243 30.06 -11.94 12.04
CA ASN A 243 30.30 -13.02 13.01
C ASN A 243 28.96 -13.50 13.61
N GLU A 244 29.00 -14.34 14.65
CA GLU A 244 27.78 -14.88 15.28
C GLU A 244 26.92 -13.80 15.97
N ARG A 245 27.49 -12.63 16.29
CA ARG A 245 26.79 -11.53 16.96
C ARG A 245 26.42 -10.38 16.01
N ILE A 246 27.20 -10.12 14.97
CA ILE A 246 27.02 -8.98 14.08
C ILE A 246 26.56 -9.45 12.71
N SER A 247 25.41 -8.96 12.27
CA SER A 247 24.94 -9.08 10.89
C SER A 247 24.73 -7.70 10.28
N LEU A 248 25.13 -7.55 9.03
CA LEU A 248 25.01 -6.33 8.25
C LEU A 248 24.02 -6.57 7.12
N SER A 249 23.31 -5.53 6.71
CA SER A 249 22.41 -5.52 5.57
C SER A 249 22.62 -4.27 4.76
N ALA A 250 22.46 -4.37 3.44
CA ALA A 250 22.45 -3.23 2.54
C ALA A 250 21.44 -3.48 1.44
N SER A 251 20.71 -2.46 1.03
CA SER A 251 19.68 -2.56 -0.02
C SER A 251 19.75 -1.37 -0.95
N ALA A 252 19.54 -1.59 -2.24
CA ALA A 252 19.42 -0.54 -3.24
C ALA A 252 18.25 -0.85 -4.17
N SER A 253 17.44 0.15 -4.51
CA SER A 253 16.32 0.01 -5.44
C SER A 253 16.20 1.22 -6.35
N PHE A 254 15.99 0.97 -7.63
CA PHE A 254 15.78 1.95 -8.68
C PHE A 254 14.47 1.63 -9.39
N TYR A 255 13.56 2.60 -9.41
CA TYR A 255 12.26 2.44 -10.03
C TYR A 255 11.98 3.58 -11.00
N GLN A 256 11.38 3.26 -12.15
CA GLN A 256 10.86 4.23 -13.10
C GLN A 256 9.49 3.81 -13.58
N LYS A 257 8.61 4.79 -13.79
CA LYS A 257 7.27 4.58 -14.33
C LYS A 257 6.88 5.70 -15.26
N TRP A 258 6.35 5.32 -16.42
CA TRP A 258 5.71 6.22 -17.36
C TRP A 258 4.22 5.95 -17.38
N ILE A 259 3.42 7.01 -17.36
CA ILE A 259 1.98 6.95 -17.61
C ILE A 259 1.68 7.82 -18.82
N LYS A 260 1.10 7.19 -19.84
CA LYS A 260 0.70 7.85 -21.07
C LYS A 260 -0.76 8.27 -20.96
N ARG A 261 -1.01 9.57 -21.04
CA ARG A 261 -2.33 10.18 -20.88
C ARG A 261 -2.93 10.51 -22.24
N SER A 262 -4.24 10.41 -22.35
CA SER A 262 -4.93 10.64 -23.62
C SER A 262 -5.20 12.13 -23.78
N PHE A 263 -5.04 12.63 -25.01
CA PHE A 263 -5.34 14.00 -25.42
C PHE A 263 -6.44 13.96 -26.48
N GLY A 264 -7.52 14.72 -26.29
CA GLY A 264 -8.63 14.77 -27.23
C GLY A 264 -9.62 15.89 -26.95
N PRO A 265 -10.78 15.89 -27.64
CA PRO A 265 -11.65 17.06 -27.75
C PRO A 265 -12.23 17.55 -26.42
N TYR A 266 -12.48 16.65 -25.46
CA TYR A 266 -13.01 16.99 -24.14
C TYR A 266 -11.95 16.96 -23.02
N GLN A 267 -10.75 16.44 -23.32
CA GLN A 267 -9.71 16.21 -22.33
C GLN A 267 -8.35 16.69 -22.84
N TYR A 268 -7.90 17.82 -22.29
CA TYR A 268 -6.65 18.48 -22.68
C TYR A 268 -5.47 18.08 -21.79
N ASN A 269 -5.16 16.78 -21.71
CA ASN A 269 -3.93 16.35 -21.02
C ASN A 269 -2.73 16.61 -21.92
N ARG A 270 -2.05 17.75 -21.73
CA ARG A 270 -0.92 18.20 -22.57
C ARG A 270 0.43 17.62 -22.15
N TYR A 271 0.44 16.77 -21.12
CA TYR A 271 1.62 16.09 -20.60
C TYR A 271 1.30 14.68 -20.12
N ASP A 272 2.32 13.83 -20.18
CA ASP A 272 2.41 12.52 -19.56
C ASP A 272 3.05 12.62 -18.17
N TYR A 273 2.90 11.56 -17.37
CA TYR A 273 3.61 11.45 -16.09
C TYR A 273 4.82 10.56 -16.19
N HIS A 274 5.90 11.00 -15.54
CA HIS A 274 7.09 10.21 -15.34
C HIS A 274 7.54 10.26 -13.88
N TYR A 275 7.74 9.08 -13.29
CA TYR A 275 8.15 8.91 -11.92
C TYR A 275 9.50 8.22 -11.87
N ARG A 276 10.34 8.63 -10.92
CA ARG A 276 11.63 8.00 -10.63
C ARG A 276 11.83 7.90 -9.13
N ASN A 277 12.12 6.71 -8.63
CA ASN A 277 12.49 6.48 -7.25
C ASN A 277 13.89 5.87 -7.14
N GLN A 278 14.63 6.30 -6.12
CA GLN A 278 15.93 5.74 -5.74
C GLN A 278 15.93 5.55 -4.22
N SER A 279 16.13 4.33 -3.78
CA SER A 279 16.14 3.96 -2.36
C SER A 279 17.43 3.25 -2.03
N TYR A 280 18.11 3.69 -0.97
CA TYR A 280 19.30 3.03 -0.43
C TYR A 280 19.09 2.83 1.07
N ALA A 281 19.49 1.68 1.60
CA ALA A 281 19.54 1.50 3.03
C ALA A 281 20.74 0.64 3.43
N ALA A 282 21.23 0.87 4.64
CA ALA A 282 22.21 0.04 5.31
C ALA A 282 21.71 -0.22 6.73
N GLY A 283 21.97 -1.41 7.25
CA GLY A 283 21.57 -1.77 8.59
C GLY A 283 22.57 -2.72 9.24
N ALA A 284 22.66 -2.65 10.56
CA ALA A 284 23.48 -3.53 11.39
C ALA A 284 22.62 -4.06 12.53
N LYS A 285 22.69 -5.37 12.78
CA LYS A 285 22.12 -6.01 13.95
C LYS A 285 23.24 -6.62 14.79
N TYR A 286 23.29 -6.23 16.05
CA TYR A 286 24.20 -6.78 17.06
C TYR A 286 23.40 -7.58 18.09
N GLN A 287 23.67 -8.88 18.18
CA GLN A 287 23.13 -9.76 19.20
C GLN A 287 23.90 -9.55 20.50
N TRP A 288 23.20 -9.06 21.52
CA TRP A 288 23.71 -8.89 22.87
C TRP A 288 23.25 -10.10 23.71
N GLY A 289 24.19 -10.93 24.15
CA GLY A 289 23.83 -12.15 24.89
C GLY A 289 22.99 -13.12 24.05
N ASN A 290 22.09 -13.88 24.68
CA ASN A 290 21.38 -14.97 24.02
C ASN A 290 20.11 -14.53 23.28
N ARG A 291 19.41 -13.49 23.76
CA ARG A 291 18.11 -13.06 23.19
C ARG A 291 18.06 -11.58 22.84
N ASP A 292 18.79 -10.74 23.58
CA ASP A 292 18.77 -9.29 23.38
C ASP A 292 19.49 -8.91 22.10
N TYR A 293 19.05 -7.83 21.47
CA TYR A 293 19.73 -7.33 20.29
C TYR A 293 19.50 -5.84 20.08
N LEU A 294 20.48 -5.23 19.43
CA LEU A 294 20.44 -3.86 18.95
C LEU A 294 20.39 -3.86 17.42
N THR A 295 19.61 -2.98 16.84
CA THR A 295 19.57 -2.71 15.41
C THR A 295 19.83 -1.24 15.14
N PHE A 296 20.64 -0.97 14.13
CA PHE A 296 20.88 0.35 13.57
C PHE A 296 20.52 0.29 12.10
N ASP A 297 19.64 1.18 11.65
CA ASP A 297 19.22 1.27 10.26
C ASP A 297 19.38 2.72 9.78
N LEU A 298 19.96 2.91 8.61
CA LEU A 298 20.04 4.18 7.91
C LEU A 298 19.46 3.99 6.52
N SER A 299 18.57 4.87 6.11
CA SER A 299 17.97 4.85 4.77
C SER A 299 17.92 6.24 4.16
N TYR A 300 18.04 6.27 2.84
CA TYR A 300 17.87 7.45 2.00
C TYR A 300 16.92 7.10 0.86
N ASP A 301 15.89 7.90 0.69
CA ASP A 301 14.95 7.79 -0.43
C ASP A 301 14.88 9.09 -1.19
N ARG A 302 14.80 9.00 -2.52
CA ARG A 302 14.54 10.11 -3.41
C ARG A 302 13.46 9.76 -4.42
N TYR A 303 12.32 10.40 -4.28
CA TYR A 303 11.17 10.23 -5.17
C TYR A 303 10.94 11.49 -5.99
N ASN A 304 11.12 11.37 -7.31
CA ASN A 304 10.93 12.46 -8.26
C ASN A 304 9.69 12.23 -9.11
N TYR A 305 8.95 13.31 -9.33
CA TYR A 305 7.77 13.36 -10.16
C TYR A 305 7.91 14.44 -11.23
N TYR A 306 7.68 14.06 -12.48
CA TYR A 306 7.84 14.92 -13.66
C TYR A 306 6.57 14.95 -14.51
N PHE A 307 6.38 16.09 -15.19
CA PHE A 307 5.53 16.17 -16.37
C PHE A 307 6.40 16.07 -17.62
N ASP A 308 6.01 15.20 -18.55
CA ASP A 308 6.60 15.09 -19.88
C ASP A 308 5.63 15.72 -20.88
N TYR A 309 5.89 16.95 -21.32
CA TYR A 309 4.98 17.66 -22.20
C TYR A 309 4.94 17.03 -23.58
N THR A 310 3.73 16.71 -24.03
CA THR A 310 3.44 16.16 -25.36
C THR A 310 2.86 17.23 -26.29
N GLN A 311 2.30 18.29 -25.72
CA GLN A 311 1.72 19.44 -26.41
C GLN A 311 2.21 20.73 -25.75
N THR A 312 2.12 21.85 -26.49
CA THR A 312 2.41 23.17 -25.91
C THR A 312 1.35 23.52 -24.87
N GLU A 313 1.78 23.90 -23.67
CA GLU A 313 0.91 24.31 -22.58
C GLU A 313 1.33 25.66 -22.02
N THR A 314 0.40 26.62 -22.07
CA THR A 314 0.42 27.78 -21.18
C THR A 314 -0.20 27.34 -19.87
N THR A 315 0.63 27.15 -18.85
CA THR A 315 0.17 26.58 -17.58
C THR A 315 -0.67 27.57 -16.79
N SER A 316 -1.36 27.06 -15.76
CA SER A 316 -2.02 27.89 -14.75
C SER A 316 -1.05 28.51 -13.75
N LEU A 317 0.23 28.11 -13.78
CA LEU A 317 1.27 28.54 -12.84
C LEU A 317 2.00 29.76 -13.40
N PHE A 318 2.45 30.60 -12.47
CA PHE A 318 3.18 31.81 -12.76
C PHE A 318 4.63 31.66 -12.29
N ASP A 319 5.54 32.35 -12.97
CA ASP A 319 6.89 32.55 -12.46
C ASP A 319 6.89 33.56 -11.30
N GLN A 320 8.08 33.80 -10.73
CA GLN A 320 8.27 34.75 -9.63
C GLN A 320 8.71 36.13 -10.15
N SER A 321 8.51 36.47 -11.43
CA SER A 321 8.84 37.81 -11.92
C SER A 321 7.80 38.84 -11.50
N THR A 322 8.14 40.13 -11.61
CA THR A 322 7.20 41.23 -11.37
C THR A 322 7.08 42.05 -12.65
N PRO A 323 5.96 41.97 -13.41
CA PRO A 323 4.75 41.20 -13.13
C PRO A 323 4.93 39.68 -13.34
N PRO A 324 4.15 38.83 -12.65
CA PRO A 324 4.23 37.38 -12.80
C PRO A 324 3.76 36.94 -14.18
N GLN A 325 4.56 36.14 -14.88
CA GLN A 325 4.22 35.63 -16.21
C GLN A 325 3.82 34.17 -16.14
N ARG A 326 2.87 33.78 -17.00
CA ARG A 326 2.48 32.37 -17.12
C ARG A 326 3.61 31.56 -17.73
N LEU A 327 3.89 30.41 -17.10
CA LEU A 327 4.88 29.48 -17.61
C LEU A 327 4.35 28.79 -18.87
N ILE A 328 5.16 28.79 -19.93
CA ILE A 328 4.87 28.09 -21.19
C ILE A 328 5.86 26.93 -21.34
N TYR A 329 5.32 25.73 -21.57
CA TYR A 329 6.12 24.54 -21.85
C TYR A 329 5.81 23.99 -23.24
N TYR A 330 6.82 23.38 -23.84
CA TYR A 330 6.81 22.88 -25.21
C TYR A 330 6.92 21.35 -25.25
N PRO A 331 6.44 20.72 -26.34
CA PRO A 331 6.58 19.28 -26.54
C PRO A 331 8.03 18.82 -26.40
N GLY A 332 8.26 17.70 -25.71
CA GLY A 332 9.58 17.13 -25.45
C GLY A 332 10.26 17.66 -24.17
N MET A 333 9.72 18.69 -23.54
CA MET A 333 10.23 19.16 -22.25
C MET A 333 9.82 18.21 -21.12
N ARG A 334 10.78 17.86 -20.26
CA ARG A 334 10.55 17.16 -18.98
C ARG A 334 10.74 18.13 -17.83
N ILE A 335 9.66 18.42 -17.10
CA ILE A 335 9.65 19.40 -16.01
C ILE A 335 9.49 18.70 -14.67
N LEU A 336 10.44 18.90 -13.76
CA LEU A 336 10.35 18.41 -12.38
C LEU A 336 9.23 19.16 -11.64
N GLN A 337 8.24 18.43 -11.17
CA GLN A 337 7.18 18.98 -10.32
C GLN A 337 7.58 18.93 -8.85
N THR A 338 8.00 17.75 -8.37
CA THR A 338 8.42 17.55 -7.00
C THR A 338 9.55 16.51 -6.91
N SER A 339 10.54 16.76 -6.07
CA SER A 339 11.57 15.80 -5.67
C SER A 339 11.58 15.73 -4.14
N GLN A 340 10.95 14.71 -3.56
CA GLN A 340 11.03 14.45 -2.12
C GLN A 340 12.28 13.63 -1.82
N ARG A 341 13.02 14.02 -0.78
CA ARG A 341 14.22 13.35 -0.29
C ARG A 341 14.07 13.12 1.20
N LYS A 342 14.22 11.88 1.64
CA LYS A 342 14.16 11.54 3.06
C LYS A 342 15.42 10.81 3.49
N VAL A 343 15.93 11.19 4.65
CA VAL A 343 16.94 10.43 5.40
C VAL A 343 16.28 9.96 6.69
N LEU A 344 16.35 8.67 6.97
CA LEU A 344 15.84 8.08 8.19
C LEU A 344 16.93 7.25 8.85
N GLY A 345 17.31 7.63 10.07
CA GLY A 345 18.18 6.88 10.96
C GLY A 345 17.37 6.34 12.14
N LEU A 346 17.49 5.04 12.43
CA LEU A 346 16.80 4.36 13.52
C LEU A 346 17.81 3.53 14.30
N ALA A 347 17.88 3.74 15.61
CA ALA A 347 18.57 2.85 16.53
C ALA A 347 17.54 2.27 17.50
N LYS A 348 17.57 0.95 17.68
CA LYS A 348 16.57 0.23 18.46
C LYS A 348 17.22 -0.91 19.23
N GLY A 349 16.74 -1.14 20.44
CA GLY A 349 17.08 -2.29 21.26
C GLY A 349 15.84 -3.08 21.66
N VAL A 350 16.00 -4.41 21.72
CA VAL A 350 15.04 -5.35 22.28
C VAL A 350 15.73 -6.12 23.38
N PHE A 351 15.17 -6.04 24.59
CA PHE A 351 15.74 -6.60 25.81
C PHE A 351 14.72 -7.51 26.50
N TYR A 352 15.12 -8.75 26.77
CA TYR A 352 14.33 -9.74 27.47
C TYR A 352 14.64 -9.66 28.97
N LEU A 353 13.87 -8.82 29.69
CA LEU A 353 14.08 -8.55 31.11
C LEU A 353 13.40 -9.65 31.95
N GLY A 354 14.15 -10.73 32.18
CA GLY A 354 13.64 -11.94 32.83
C GLY A 354 12.76 -12.76 31.88
N GLU A 355 11.79 -13.50 32.44
CA GLU A 355 10.91 -14.36 31.64
C GLU A 355 9.59 -13.68 31.23
N LYS A 356 9.23 -12.57 31.90
CA LYS A 356 7.92 -11.95 31.78
C LYS A 356 7.90 -10.66 30.96
N ASN A 357 9.03 -9.96 30.81
CA ASN A 357 9.06 -8.63 30.20
C ASN A 357 9.93 -8.62 28.94
N ILE A 358 9.42 -8.00 27.87
CA ILE A 358 10.18 -7.72 26.65
C ILE A 358 10.14 -6.22 26.41
N LEU A 359 11.23 -5.55 26.77
CA LEU A 359 11.40 -4.12 26.62
C LEU A 359 11.94 -3.80 25.23
N ASN A 360 11.23 -2.93 24.52
CA ASN A 360 11.61 -2.38 23.22
C ASN A 360 11.83 -0.89 23.41
N ALA A 361 13.01 -0.40 23.04
CA ALA A 361 13.31 1.03 23.11
C ALA A 361 14.05 1.46 21.85
N GLY A 362 13.85 2.70 21.41
CA GLY A 362 14.57 3.21 20.25
C GLY A 362 14.52 4.71 20.10
N ILE A 363 15.42 5.21 19.26
CA ILE A 363 15.52 6.59 18.84
C ILE A 363 15.48 6.66 17.31
N GLU A 364 14.86 7.70 16.80
CA GLU A 364 14.69 7.92 15.37
C GLU A 364 15.02 9.37 15.01
N TYR A 365 15.76 9.54 13.92
CA TYR A 365 15.97 10.83 13.26
C TYR A 365 15.44 10.74 11.84
N MET A 366 14.54 11.65 11.48
CA MET A 366 14.02 11.78 10.13
C MET A 366 14.28 13.20 9.63
N TRP A 367 14.87 13.32 8.45
CA TRP A 367 15.00 14.56 7.72
C TRP A 367 14.23 14.45 6.40
N ASP A 368 13.29 15.35 6.16
CA ASP A 368 12.47 15.39 4.94
C ASP A 368 12.71 16.71 4.22
N LYS A 369 13.15 16.62 2.97
CA LYS A 369 13.36 17.76 2.08
C LYS A 369 12.49 17.59 0.84
N LEU A 370 11.69 18.61 0.56
CA LEU A 370 10.90 18.68 -0.65
C LEU A 370 11.46 19.79 -1.54
N VAL A 371 11.83 19.42 -2.76
CA VAL A 371 12.17 20.36 -3.83
C VAL A 371 10.96 20.47 -4.74
N ALA A 372 10.39 21.67 -4.84
CA ALA A 372 9.27 22.00 -5.71
C ALA A 372 9.54 23.38 -6.34
N PRO A 373 10.24 23.45 -7.49
CA PRO A 373 10.83 24.69 -8.01
C PRO A 373 9.83 25.84 -8.20
N ILE A 374 8.58 25.53 -8.52
CA ILE A 374 7.52 26.51 -8.82
C ILE A 374 6.59 26.71 -7.61
N ARG A 375 6.53 25.75 -6.68
CA ARG A 375 5.52 25.73 -5.59
C ARG A 375 6.04 26.14 -4.23
N MET A 376 7.27 26.65 -4.17
CA MET A 376 7.97 27.06 -2.97
C MET A 376 8.76 28.33 -3.24
N ALA A 377 8.78 29.27 -2.29
CA ALA A 377 9.48 30.54 -2.41
C ALA A 377 10.95 30.37 -2.85
N LYS A 378 11.68 29.45 -2.21
CA LYS A 378 13.10 29.14 -2.53
C LYS A 378 13.27 27.91 -3.42
N GLY A 379 12.18 27.39 -4.00
CA GLY A 379 12.14 26.14 -4.75
C GLY A 379 12.34 24.86 -3.92
N GLU A 380 12.65 24.99 -2.62
CA GLU A 380 12.83 23.86 -1.71
C GLU A 380 12.59 24.25 -0.24
N ALA A 381 12.23 23.26 0.57
CA ALA A 381 12.10 23.37 2.01
C ALA A 381 12.45 22.05 2.70
N SER A 382 12.84 22.10 3.98
CA SER A 382 13.15 20.89 4.75
C SER A 382 12.77 20.99 6.23
N VAL A 383 12.35 19.86 6.77
CA VAL A 383 12.05 19.66 8.19
C VAL A 383 12.88 18.50 8.75
N TYR A 384 13.07 18.49 10.06
CA TYR A 384 13.58 17.33 10.77
C TYR A 384 12.65 16.95 11.92
N THR A 385 12.69 15.67 12.28
CA THR A 385 11.97 15.07 13.39
C THR A 385 12.92 14.19 14.17
N LEU A 386 12.99 14.40 15.48
CA LEU A 386 13.67 13.53 16.43
C LEU A 386 12.60 12.81 17.24
N SER A 387 12.77 11.51 17.46
CA SER A 387 11.86 10.73 18.29
C SER A 387 12.61 9.80 19.23
N ALA A 388 12.02 9.56 20.39
CA ALA A 388 12.39 8.48 21.29
C ALA A 388 11.12 7.71 21.66
N TYR A 389 11.20 6.38 21.70
CA TYR A 389 10.08 5.54 22.10
C TYR A 389 10.53 4.41 23.02
N VAL A 390 9.59 3.97 23.85
CA VAL A 390 9.72 2.80 24.72
C VAL A 390 8.40 2.05 24.75
N GLN A 391 8.47 0.73 24.70
CA GLN A 391 7.32 -0.16 24.85
C GLN A 391 7.74 -1.43 25.57
N ASP A 392 6.99 -1.81 26.60
CA ASP A 392 7.18 -3.06 27.33
C ASP A 392 6.01 -4.01 27.07
N GLU A 393 6.33 -5.27 26.82
CA GLU A 393 5.37 -6.37 26.75
C GLU A 393 5.51 -7.21 28.02
N TRP A 394 4.53 -7.09 28.92
CA TRP A 394 4.50 -7.75 30.22
C TRP A 394 3.52 -8.93 30.22
N THR A 395 4.08 -10.14 30.29
CA THR A 395 3.34 -11.37 30.57
C THR A 395 3.05 -11.44 32.07
N VAL A 396 1.95 -10.81 32.50
CA VAL A 396 1.52 -10.76 33.90
C VAL A 396 1.34 -12.20 34.43
N VAL A 397 0.55 -12.97 33.68
CA VAL A 397 0.35 -14.42 33.82
C VAL A 397 0.36 -15.06 32.42
N PRO A 398 0.58 -16.38 32.26
CA PRO A 398 0.73 -17.01 30.94
C PRO A 398 -0.40 -16.73 29.94
N ASP A 399 -1.61 -16.53 30.43
CA ASP A 399 -2.80 -16.25 29.63
C ASP A 399 -3.13 -14.76 29.51
N PHE A 400 -2.39 -13.86 30.16
CA PHE A 400 -2.65 -12.42 30.15
C PHE A 400 -1.39 -11.61 29.89
N VAL A 401 -1.36 -10.93 28.74
CA VAL A 401 -0.27 -10.05 28.31
C VAL A 401 -0.76 -8.62 28.27
N LEU A 402 -0.05 -7.73 28.95
CA LEU A 402 -0.24 -6.29 28.90
C LEU A 402 0.90 -5.66 28.11
N THR A 403 0.59 -4.71 27.23
CA THR A 403 1.58 -3.96 26.47
C THR A 403 1.37 -2.48 26.74
N GLY A 404 2.38 -1.81 27.28
CA GLY A 404 2.38 -0.38 27.52
C GLY A 404 3.51 0.28 26.76
N GLY A 405 3.26 1.40 26.09
CA GLY A 405 4.31 2.12 25.38
C GLY A 405 3.99 3.59 25.16
N MET A 406 5.03 4.36 24.87
CA MET A 406 4.92 5.77 24.55
C MET A 406 6.02 6.21 23.59
N ARG A 407 5.75 7.25 22.82
CA ARG A 407 6.73 7.91 21.95
C ARG A 407 6.67 9.41 22.14
N LEU A 408 7.82 10.01 22.40
CA LEU A 408 8.01 11.45 22.43
C LEU A 408 8.67 11.86 21.11
N VAL A 409 8.11 12.89 20.48
CA VAL A 409 8.57 13.44 19.21
C VAL A 409 8.90 14.91 19.40
N HIS A 410 9.98 15.36 18.78
CA HIS A 410 10.29 16.76 18.58
C HIS A 410 10.42 17.04 17.07
N HIS A 411 9.57 17.91 16.54
CA HIS A 411 9.55 18.33 15.15
C HIS A 411 9.96 19.81 15.03
N LYS A 412 10.69 20.13 13.95
CA LYS A 412 11.21 21.48 13.68
C LYS A 412 10.18 22.61 13.89
N GLU A 413 8.98 22.45 13.34
CA GLU A 413 7.94 23.50 13.37
C GLU A 413 7.02 23.44 14.60
N PHE A 414 6.29 22.34 14.81
CA PHE A 414 5.27 22.27 15.88
C PHE A 414 5.80 21.95 17.29
N GLY A 415 7.10 21.70 17.47
CA GLY A 415 7.66 21.38 18.77
C GLY A 415 7.43 19.92 19.18
N GLN A 416 6.85 19.67 20.36
CA GLN A 416 6.81 18.34 20.98
C GLN A 416 5.42 17.68 20.94
N GLU A 417 5.38 16.36 20.74
CA GLU A 417 4.15 15.54 20.80
C GLU A 417 4.41 14.20 21.50
N LEU A 418 3.54 13.81 22.44
CA LEU A 418 3.61 12.55 23.18
C LEU A 418 2.48 11.61 22.77
N THR A 419 2.80 10.39 22.35
CA THR A 419 1.81 9.39 21.93
C THR A 419 1.85 8.12 22.79
N PRO A 420 0.97 7.99 23.80
CA PRO A 420 0.84 6.79 24.62
C PRO A 420 -0.01 5.70 23.94
N LYS A 421 0.26 4.46 24.34
CA LYS A 421 -0.46 3.25 23.92
C LYS A 421 -0.57 2.25 25.05
N ILE A 422 -1.73 1.61 25.15
CA ILE A 422 -1.95 0.44 26.01
C ILE A 422 -2.75 -0.61 25.25
N ALA A 423 -2.30 -1.86 25.32
CA ALA A 423 -3.00 -3.00 24.75
C ALA A 423 -3.00 -4.16 25.74
N ALA A 424 -4.05 -4.96 25.73
CA ALA A 424 -4.17 -6.15 26.55
C ALA A 424 -4.66 -7.33 25.71
N MET A 425 -4.09 -8.50 25.96
CA MET A 425 -4.51 -9.77 25.39
C MET A 425 -4.78 -10.77 26.51
N TYR A 426 -5.95 -11.40 26.49
CA TYR A 426 -6.33 -12.46 27.41
C TYR A 426 -6.72 -13.74 26.64
N LYS A 427 -6.09 -14.87 26.98
CA LYS A 427 -6.37 -16.17 26.41
C LYS A 427 -7.30 -16.95 27.33
N TRP A 428 -8.38 -17.48 26.77
CA TRP A 428 -9.31 -18.34 27.47
C TRP A 428 -9.68 -19.52 26.58
N ARG A 429 -9.08 -20.68 26.86
CA ARG A 429 -9.24 -21.90 26.05
C ARG A 429 -8.84 -21.63 24.59
N ASN A 430 -9.80 -21.67 23.66
CA ASN A 430 -9.60 -21.41 22.23
C ASN A 430 -9.98 -19.97 21.84
N LEU A 431 -10.28 -19.11 22.81
CA LEU A 431 -10.64 -17.71 22.58
C LEU A 431 -9.48 -16.80 23.00
N ASN A 432 -9.17 -15.81 22.16
CA ASN A 432 -8.27 -14.72 22.47
C ASN A 432 -9.07 -13.42 22.49
N PHE A 433 -9.12 -12.75 23.63
CA PHE A 433 -9.70 -11.41 23.77
C PHE A 433 -8.59 -10.38 23.64
N ARG A 434 -8.89 -9.29 22.93
CA ARG A 434 -7.95 -8.19 22.70
C ARG A 434 -8.64 -6.87 22.94
N ALA A 435 -7.97 -5.97 23.62
CA ALA A 435 -8.39 -4.59 23.77
C ALA A 435 -7.19 -3.67 23.53
N THR A 436 -7.40 -2.53 22.87
CA THR A 436 -6.32 -1.57 22.61
C THR A 436 -6.85 -0.15 22.64
N TYR A 437 -6.10 0.72 23.32
CA TYR A 437 -6.18 2.16 23.21
C TYR A 437 -4.84 2.69 22.71
N SER A 438 -4.87 3.57 21.72
CA SER A 438 -3.66 4.25 21.24
C SER A 438 -3.98 5.68 20.83
N LEU A 439 -3.11 6.61 21.23
CA LEU A 439 -3.03 7.91 20.62
C LEU A 439 -2.20 7.80 19.33
N GLY A 440 -2.70 8.38 18.25
CA GLY A 440 -2.00 8.50 16.97
C GLY A 440 -1.76 9.96 16.65
N PHE A 441 -0.72 10.23 15.85
CA PHE A 441 -0.45 11.56 15.34
C PHE A 441 0.04 11.53 13.88
N LYS A 442 -0.18 12.63 13.17
CA LYS A 442 0.34 12.90 11.83
C LYS A 442 0.98 14.29 11.83
N ALA A 443 2.26 14.36 11.51
CA ALA A 443 2.97 15.62 11.34
C ALA A 443 2.44 16.37 10.09
N PRO A 444 2.40 17.71 10.10
CA PRO A 444 2.19 18.48 8.89
C PRO A 444 3.28 18.16 7.85
N THR A 445 2.89 17.99 6.60
CA THR A 445 3.79 17.74 5.49
C THR A 445 4.59 19.00 5.16
N VAL A 446 5.76 18.84 4.52
CA VAL A 446 6.56 19.99 4.02
C VAL A 446 5.74 20.88 3.07
N LYS A 447 4.74 20.31 2.39
CA LYS A 447 3.80 21.04 1.53
C LYS A 447 2.88 21.93 2.35
N GLU A 448 2.21 21.37 3.36
CA GLU A 448 1.30 22.12 4.25
C GLU A 448 2.04 23.24 5.01
N LEU A 449 3.33 23.05 5.30
CA LEU A 449 4.16 24.02 6.03
C LEU A 449 4.71 25.16 5.16
N TYR A 450 5.13 24.88 3.91
CA TYR A 450 5.96 25.81 3.13
C TYR A 450 5.55 26.03 1.66
N TYR A 451 4.37 25.56 1.24
CA TYR A 451 3.88 25.93 -0.08
C TYR A 451 3.76 27.44 -0.23
N ASP A 452 4.12 27.93 -1.41
CA ASP A 452 4.08 29.35 -1.75
C ASP A 452 4.03 29.42 -3.27
N TYR A 453 2.83 29.64 -3.80
CA TYR A 453 2.60 29.81 -5.23
C TYR A 453 1.25 30.42 -5.57
N MET A 454 1.17 30.93 -6.79
CA MET A 454 -0.06 31.46 -7.38
C MET A 454 -0.49 30.59 -8.56
N THR A 455 -1.79 30.39 -8.71
CA THR A 455 -2.33 29.67 -9.87
C THR A 455 -3.71 30.19 -10.27
N ALA A 456 -3.99 30.17 -11.57
CA ALA A 456 -5.28 30.49 -12.16
C ALA A 456 -5.83 29.27 -12.92
N ILE A 457 -6.70 28.48 -12.26
CA ILE A 457 -7.19 27.20 -12.80
C ILE A 457 -8.39 27.46 -13.74
N MET A 458 -8.40 26.86 -14.94
CA MET A 458 -9.52 26.91 -15.89
C MET A 458 -10.08 28.31 -16.20
N GLY A 459 -9.20 29.32 -16.26
CA GLY A 459 -9.61 30.70 -16.57
C GLY A 459 -10.35 31.40 -15.43
N THR A 460 -10.35 30.83 -14.23
CA THR A 460 -10.86 31.50 -13.03
C THR A 460 -9.84 32.48 -12.45
N LYS A 461 -10.32 33.23 -11.46
CA LYS A 461 -9.57 34.10 -10.53
C LYS A 461 -8.17 33.60 -10.20
N LEU A 462 -7.20 34.51 -10.16
CA LEU A 462 -5.85 34.23 -9.65
C LEU A 462 -5.93 34.01 -8.13
N LYS A 463 -5.43 32.87 -7.65
CA LYS A 463 -5.42 32.53 -6.23
C LYS A 463 -4.00 32.27 -5.74
N ALA A 464 -3.70 32.74 -4.53
CA ALA A 464 -2.46 32.47 -3.82
C ALA A 464 -2.65 31.30 -2.84
N TYR A 465 -1.64 30.44 -2.73
CA TYR A 465 -1.62 29.26 -1.87
C TYR A 465 -0.39 29.30 -0.97
N TYR A 466 -0.64 29.42 0.33
CA TYR A 466 0.41 29.53 1.34
C TYR A 466 0.40 28.37 2.33
N GLY A 467 1.62 27.96 2.69
CA GLY A 467 1.91 27.11 3.81
C GLY A 467 1.67 27.82 5.14
N ASN A 468 1.70 27.05 6.22
CA ASN A 468 1.57 27.58 7.56
C ASN A 468 2.50 26.83 8.52
N THR A 469 3.55 27.50 8.99
CA THR A 469 4.51 26.90 9.94
C THR A 469 3.95 26.81 11.37
N ALA A 470 2.83 27.48 11.67
CA ALA A 470 2.15 27.41 12.96
C ALA A 470 1.16 26.22 13.07
N LEU A 471 1.19 25.29 12.12
CA LEU A 471 0.34 24.11 12.15
C LEU A 471 0.71 23.18 13.30
N ASN A 472 -0.32 22.72 14.01
CA ASN A 472 -0.24 21.63 14.97
C ASN A 472 -0.29 20.27 14.25
N PRO A 473 0.24 19.19 14.86
CA PRO A 473 0.02 17.85 14.35
C PRO A 473 -1.47 17.47 14.42
N GLN A 474 -1.90 16.64 13.47
CA GLN A 474 -3.22 16.02 13.53
C GLN A 474 -3.15 14.86 14.54
N THR A 475 -4.18 14.68 15.35
CA THR A 475 -4.19 13.67 16.42
C THR A 475 -5.40 12.76 16.34
N SER A 476 -5.27 11.53 16.83
CA SER A 476 -6.34 10.54 16.81
C SER A 476 -6.41 9.73 18.11
N HIS A 477 -7.61 9.55 18.66
CA HIS A 477 -7.84 8.56 19.72
C HIS A 477 -8.49 7.31 19.13
N TYR A 478 -7.76 6.19 19.17
CA TYR A 478 -8.21 4.91 18.67
C TYR A 478 -8.53 3.95 19.81
N TYR A 479 -9.69 3.30 19.71
CA TYR A 479 -10.15 2.26 20.62
C TYR A 479 -10.54 1.03 19.80
N SER A 480 -10.16 -0.15 20.27
CA SER A 480 -10.63 -1.41 19.68
C SER A 480 -10.79 -2.49 20.73
N ALA A 481 -11.77 -3.37 20.49
CA ALA A 481 -11.97 -4.58 21.25
C ALA A 481 -12.37 -5.70 20.29
N GLY A 482 -11.81 -6.89 20.48
CA GLY A 482 -12.07 -8.02 19.61
C GLY A 482 -11.92 -9.36 20.30
N VAL A 483 -12.52 -10.36 19.68
CA VAL A 483 -12.45 -11.77 20.07
C VAL A 483 -12.05 -12.60 18.86
N GLU A 484 -11.11 -13.52 19.08
CA GLU A 484 -10.64 -14.46 18.07
C GLU A 484 -10.81 -15.88 18.60
N TYR A 485 -11.52 -16.72 17.85
CA TYR A 485 -11.62 -18.15 18.09
C TYR A 485 -10.62 -18.91 17.21
N LYS A 486 -9.77 -19.73 17.81
CA LYS A 486 -8.86 -20.65 17.10
C LYS A 486 -9.16 -22.10 17.45
N GLY A 487 -9.95 -22.75 16.60
CA GLY A 487 -10.16 -24.19 16.60
C GLY A 487 -9.25 -24.93 15.62
N LYS A 488 -9.41 -26.26 15.53
CA LYS A 488 -8.65 -27.10 14.58
C LYS A 488 -9.05 -26.90 13.11
N LYS A 489 -10.35 -26.67 12.86
CA LYS A 489 -10.93 -26.50 11.52
C LYS A 489 -11.41 -25.08 11.25
N LEU A 490 -11.74 -24.32 12.29
CA LEU A 490 -12.32 -22.99 12.21
C LEU A 490 -11.39 -22.00 12.90
N SER A 491 -11.02 -20.94 12.19
CA SER A 491 -10.49 -19.71 12.77
C SER A 491 -11.47 -18.60 12.45
N ALA A 492 -11.89 -17.82 13.45
CA ALA A 492 -12.79 -16.69 13.24
C ALA A 492 -12.41 -15.55 14.16
N SER A 493 -12.51 -14.31 13.69
CA SER A 493 -12.29 -13.13 14.53
C SER A 493 -13.33 -12.06 14.26
N VAL A 494 -13.69 -11.32 15.31
CA VAL A 494 -14.58 -10.17 15.25
C VAL A 494 -13.94 -9.04 16.06
N THR A 495 -13.82 -7.87 15.46
CA THR A 495 -13.20 -6.70 16.09
C THR A 495 -14.01 -5.46 15.83
N GLY A 496 -14.49 -4.82 16.90
CA GLY A 496 -15.08 -3.49 16.85
C GLY A 496 -14.04 -2.42 17.10
N TYR A 497 -14.16 -1.28 16.41
CA TYR A 497 -13.24 -0.16 16.58
C TYR A 497 -13.95 1.20 16.49
N TYR A 498 -13.33 2.19 17.13
CA TYR A 498 -13.71 3.59 17.07
C TYR A 498 -12.45 4.46 17.01
N ASN A 499 -12.37 5.34 16.02
CA ASN A 499 -11.29 6.30 15.85
C ASN A 499 -11.86 7.71 15.75
N ARG A 500 -11.29 8.66 16.49
CA ARG A 500 -11.68 10.07 16.44
C ARG A 500 -10.46 10.95 16.15
N LEU A 501 -10.48 11.63 15.01
CA LEU A 501 -9.44 12.54 14.56
C LEU A 501 -9.78 13.99 14.91
N ARG A 502 -8.77 14.76 15.27
CA ARG A 502 -8.84 16.19 15.57
C ARG A 502 -7.67 16.92 14.89
N ASN A 503 -7.81 18.24 14.81
CA ASN A 503 -6.80 19.13 14.22
C ASN A 503 -6.45 18.74 12.79
N MET A 504 -7.41 18.23 12.02
CA MET A 504 -7.16 17.93 10.62
C MET A 504 -6.84 19.23 9.87
N ILE A 505 -5.86 19.15 8.97
CA ILE A 505 -5.33 20.30 8.24
C ILE A 505 -6.17 20.48 6.98
N GLU A 506 -6.80 21.64 6.86
CA GLU A 506 -7.61 22.03 5.71
C GLU A 506 -7.03 23.27 5.07
N LEU A 507 -7.20 23.40 3.76
CA LEU A 507 -6.90 24.63 3.05
C LEU A 507 -8.10 25.58 3.16
N THR A 508 -7.90 26.74 3.78
CA THR A 508 -8.98 27.70 4.07
C THR A 508 -8.68 29.07 3.49
N VAL A 509 -9.74 29.81 3.14
CA VAL A 509 -9.62 31.20 2.66
C VAL A 509 -9.23 32.12 3.81
N ILE A 510 -8.23 32.96 3.60
CA ILE A 510 -7.78 34.00 4.52
C ILE A 510 -7.87 35.38 3.84
N PRO A 511 -7.85 36.50 4.61
CA PRO A 511 -7.78 37.83 4.02
C PRO A 511 -6.56 37.98 3.10
N THR A 512 -6.78 38.41 1.86
CA THR A 512 -5.72 38.67 0.88
C THR A 512 -4.89 39.90 1.28
N SER A 513 -3.57 39.75 1.31
CA SER A 513 -2.65 40.82 1.72
C SER A 513 -2.63 41.96 0.69
N PRO A 514 -2.18 43.17 1.07
CA PRO A 514 -1.97 44.25 0.12
C PRO A 514 -0.99 43.87 -1.01
N GLU A 515 0.08 43.11 -0.72
CA GLU A 515 1.04 42.68 -1.76
C GLU A 515 0.38 41.73 -2.76
N ASP A 516 -0.40 40.76 -2.29
CA ASP A 516 -1.15 39.84 -3.13
C ASP A 516 -2.14 40.59 -4.04
N LYS A 517 -2.83 41.61 -3.50
CA LYS A 517 -3.76 42.44 -4.29
C LYS A 517 -3.05 43.22 -5.39
N LEU A 518 -1.81 43.67 -5.16
CA LEU A 518 -1.00 44.32 -6.21
C LEU A 518 -0.64 43.35 -7.35
N LEU A 519 -0.63 42.05 -7.06
CA LEU A 519 -0.43 40.98 -8.04
C LEU A 519 -1.75 40.47 -8.63
N GLU A 520 -2.86 41.19 -8.42
CA GLU A 520 -4.21 40.83 -8.88
C GLU A 520 -4.73 39.49 -8.31
N VAL A 521 -4.20 39.05 -7.17
CA VAL A 521 -4.74 37.89 -6.45
C VAL A 521 -6.09 38.27 -5.86
N GLU A 522 -7.11 37.46 -6.17
CA GLU A 522 -8.47 37.71 -5.71
C GLU A 522 -8.81 36.93 -4.42
N GLU A 523 -8.11 35.82 -4.18
CA GLU A 523 -8.35 34.95 -3.03
C GLU A 523 -7.05 34.32 -2.57
N THR A 524 -6.78 34.41 -1.27
CA THR A 524 -5.61 33.80 -0.64
C THR A 524 -6.06 32.61 0.21
N LEU A 525 -5.41 31.47 0.01
CA LEU A 525 -5.66 30.25 0.76
C LEU A 525 -4.46 29.86 1.60
N GLN A 526 -4.72 29.41 2.83
CA GLN A 526 -3.68 28.94 3.74
C GLN A 526 -4.12 27.68 4.48
N TYR A 527 -3.18 26.78 4.74
CA TYR A 527 -3.42 25.56 5.53
C TYR A 527 -3.65 25.89 7.01
N ASN A 528 -4.71 25.33 7.60
CA ASN A 528 -5.08 25.55 9.01
C ASN A 528 -5.64 24.28 9.66
N ASN A 529 -5.35 24.05 10.95
CA ASN A 529 -5.99 22.98 11.72
C ASN A 529 -7.44 23.35 12.04
N LEU A 530 -8.40 22.71 11.38
CA LEU A 530 -9.81 23.10 11.49
C LEU A 530 -10.75 21.90 11.63
N SER A 531 -10.66 20.93 10.72
CA SER A 531 -11.64 19.85 10.61
C SER A 531 -11.41 18.71 11.59
N LYS A 532 -12.43 17.85 11.69
CA LYS A 532 -12.44 16.64 12.52
C LYS A 532 -13.02 15.50 11.70
N ALA A 533 -12.60 14.28 12.01
CA ALA A 533 -13.17 13.07 11.42
C ALA A 533 -13.39 11.99 12.48
N ARG A 534 -14.21 11.01 12.14
CA ARG A 534 -14.40 9.80 12.92
C ARG A 534 -14.55 8.59 12.00
N SER A 535 -14.15 7.43 12.48
CA SER A 535 -14.48 6.14 11.88
C SER A 535 -14.91 5.18 12.97
N ALA A 536 -16.04 4.51 12.77
CA ALA A 536 -16.57 3.49 13.66
C ALA A 536 -16.94 2.27 12.83
N GLY A 537 -16.61 1.08 13.28
CA GLY A 537 -16.84 -0.10 12.46
C GLY A 537 -16.58 -1.42 13.15
N ALA A 538 -16.80 -2.49 12.38
CA ALA A 538 -16.51 -3.85 12.79
C ALA A 538 -15.90 -4.64 11.62
N ASP A 539 -14.83 -5.35 11.91
CA ASP A 539 -14.18 -6.29 10.99
C ASP A 539 -14.43 -7.72 11.47
N ILE A 540 -14.82 -8.58 10.54
CA ILE A 540 -15.03 -10.02 10.76
C ILE A 540 -14.15 -10.78 9.78
N THR A 541 -13.42 -11.78 10.25
CA THR A 541 -12.72 -12.72 9.38
C THR A 541 -13.07 -14.14 9.77
N PHE A 542 -13.13 -15.05 8.79
CA PHE A 542 -13.25 -16.47 9.08
C PHE A 542 -12.52 -17.30 8.04
N ASP A 543 -11.98 -18.43 8.51
CA ASP A 543 -11.35 -19.47 7.71
C ASP A 543 -11.81 -20.81 8.24
N TYR A 544 -12.33 -21.65 7.35
CA TYR A 544 -12.90 -22.95 7.68
C TYR A 544 -12.40 -24.04 6.73
N GLN A 545 -11.73 -25.05 7.29
CA GLN A 545 -11.37 -26.27 6.55
C GLN A 545 -12.56 -27.21 6.50
N LEU A 546 -13.33 -27.10 5.42
CA LEU A 546 -14.52 -27.91 5.17
C LEU A 546 -14.17 -29.39 4.94
N LEU A 547 -13.21 -29.67 4.06
CA LEU A 547 -12.65 -31.00 3.78
C LEU A 547 -11.12 -30.90 3.74
N PRO A 548 -10.35 -32.00 3.88
CA PRO A 548 -8.87 -31.93 3.79
C PRO A 548 -8.34 -31.26 2.51
N ALA A 549 -9.09 -31.32 1.40
CA ALA A 549 -8.75 -30.69 0.13
C ALA A 549 -9.45 -29.34 -0.10
N LEU A 550 -10.46 -28.96 0.69
CA LEU A 550 -11.33 -27.79 0.46
C LEU A 550 -11.38 -26.89 1.69
N ALA A 551 -10.91 -25.66 1.54
CA ALA A 551 -11.02 -24.60 2.53
C ALA A 551 -11.92 -23.48 2.00
N ILE A 552 -12.73 -22.91 2.87
CA ILE A 552 -13.50 -21.70 2.59
C ILE A 552 -13.11 -20.62 3.59
N GLY A 553 -13.29 -19.38 3.21
CA GLY A 553 -13.07 -18.27 4.14
C GLY A 553 -13.56 -16.96 3.55
N GLY A 554 -13.38 -15.90 4.32
CA GLY A 554 -13.78 -14.58 3.90
C GLY A 554 -13.51 -13.55 4.96
N SER A 555 -13.74 -12.29 4.58
CA SER A 555 -13.74 -11.18 5.51
C SER A 555 -14.92 -10.26 5.22
N TYR A 556 -15.44 -9.64 6.25
CA TYR A 556 -16.48 -8.63 6.16
C TYR A 556 -16.05 -7.41 6.97
N SER A 557 -16.24 -6.22 6.42
CA SER A 557 -15.92 -4.96 7.08
C SER A 557 -17.10 -4.02 6.95
N TYR A 558 -17.61 -3.58 8.09
CA TYR A 558 -18.56 -2.48 8.20
C TYR A 558 -17.84 -1.23 8.69
N VAL A 559 -18.04 -0.09 8.03
CA VAL A 559 -17.43 1.18 8.41
C VAL A 559 -18.36 2.37 8.20
N ASP A 560 -18.60 3.14 9.26
CA ASP A 560 -19.19 4.48 9.21
C ASP A 560 -18.09 5.53 9.47
N ALA A 561 -17.47 6.00 8.38
CA ALA A 561 -16.47 7.06 8.41
C ALA A 561 -17.07 8.39 7.95
N LYS A 562 -16.91 9.42 8.79
CA LYS A 562 -17.38 10.78 8.51
C LYS A 562 -16.30 11.82 8.80
N ALA A 563 -16.25 12.88 7.99
CA ALA A 563 -15.35 14.01 8.15
C ALA A 563 -16.08 15.34 7.99
N GLN A 564 -15.52 16.38 8.58
CA GLN A 564 -15.88 17.78 8.34
C GLN A 564 -15.04 18.30 7.17
N TYR A 565 -15.65 19.11 6.30
CA TYR A 565 -14.99 19.71 5.14
C TYR A 565 -15.08 21.23 5.18
N ALA A 566 -14.00 21.91 4.80
CA ALA A 566 -13.88 23.38 4.86
C ALA A 566 -13.86 24.06 3.48
N ALA A 567 -14.11 23.32 2.39
CA ALA A 567 -13.89 23.78 1.03
C ALA A 567 -14.79 24.96 0.59
N ASP A 568 -15.99 25.11 1.17
CA ASP A 568 -16.89 26.23 0.86
C ASP A 568 -17.64 26.68 2.13
N ILE A 569 -17.29 27.88 2.63
CA ILE A 569 -17.89 28.48 3.83
C ILE A 569 -19.36 28.87 3.63
N LYS A 570 -19.81 29.04 2.37
CA LYS A 570 -21.20 29.37 2.04
C LYS A 570 -22.08 28.14 1.87
N SER A 571 -21.46 26.95 1.78
CA SER A 571 -22.20 25.69 1.67
C SER A 571 -23.00 25.40 2.92
N GLN A 572 -24.23 24.92 2.76
CA GLN A 572 -25.04 24.40 3.87
C GLN A 572 -24.39 23.16 4.54
N GLU A 573 -23.40 22.56 3.90
CA GLU A 573 -22.65 21.41 4.42
C GLU A 573 -21.33 21.80 5.11
N TYR A 574 -21.01 23.10 5.17
CA TYR A 574 -19.79 23.60 5.81
C TYR A 574 -19.64 23.04 7.23
N MET A 575 -18.51 22.38 7.47
CA MET A 575 -18.15 21.78 8.76
C MET A 575 -19.18 20.78 9.34
N LYS A 576 -20.11 20.27 8.53
CA LYS A 576 -20.98 19.14 8.91
C LYS A 576 -20.24 17.81 8.75
N TYR A 577 -20.62 16.80 9.53
CA TYR A 577 -20.10 15.44 9.38
C TYR A 577 -20.73 14.77 8.17
N LEU A 578 -20.01 14.74 7.06
CA LEU A 578 -20.39 14.05 5.83
C LEU A 578 -19.60 12.74 5.70
N PRO A 579 -20.08 11.75 4.93
CA PRO A 579 -19.31 10.54 4.64
C PRO A 579 -17.93 10.88 4.09
N VAL A 580 -16.89 10.18 4.55
CA VAL A 580 -15.56 10.32 3.96
C VAL A 580 -15.63 9.87 2.50
N ASN A 581 -15.15 10.73 1.58
CA ASN A 581 -15.17 10.46 0.14
C ASN A 581 -14.67 9.05 -0.22
N ALA A 582 -15.34 8.41 -1.18
CA ALA A 582 -15.06 7.06 -1.68
C ALA A 582 -15.24 5.91 -0.66
N THR A 583 -15.84 6.17 0.50
CA THR A 583 -16.13 5.14 1.51
C THR A 583 -17.38 4.35 1.14
N ALA A 584 -17.34 3.04 1.33
CA ALA A 584 -18.52 2.18 1.27
C ALA A 584 -18.74 1.53 2.64
N TYR A 585 -19.99 1.58 3.12
CA TYR A 585 -20.37 1.04 4.43
C TYR A 585 -20.11 -0.46 4.54
N HIS A 586 -20.46 -1.24 3.52
CA HIS A 586 -20.40 -2.70 3.56
C HIS A 586 -19.41 -3.24 2.54
N ASN A 587 -18.53 -4.11 3.04
CA ASN A 587 -17.44 -4.67 2.30
C ASN A 587 -17.31 -6.15 2.64
N ALA A 588 -17.29 -7.02 1.63
CA ALA A 588 -17.09 -8.45 1.85
C ALA A 588 -16.09 -9.02 0.85
N THR A 589 -15.27 -9.96 1.30
CA THR A 589 -14.46 -10.85 0.48
C THR A 589 -14.77 -12.29 0.85
N TRP A 590 -14.71 -13.17 -0.15
CA TRP A 590 -15.01 -14.58 -0.04
C TRP A 590 -13.94 -15.36 -0.81
N LYS A 591 -13.57 -16.54 -0.30
CA LYS A 591 -12.67 -17.47 -0.97
C LYS A 591 -13.12 -18.91 -0.76
N ALA A 592 -13.03 -19.71 -1.80
CA ALA A 592 -13.10 -21.16 -1.75
C ALA A 592 -11.87 -21.71 -2.48
N LEU A 593 -11.09 -22.50 -1.77
CA LEU A 593 -9.79 -23.01 -2.21
C LEU A 593 -9.82 -24.52 -2.15
N TRP A 594 -9.79 -25.14 -3.32
CA TRP A 594 -9.64 -26.57 -3.48
C TRP A 594 -8.22 -26.89 -3.94
N THR A 595 -7.58 -27.88 -3.33
CA THR A 595 -6.27 -28.36 -3.78
C THR A 595 -6.19 -29.87 -3.78
N HIS A 596 -5.64 -30.44 -4.83
CA HIS A 596 -5.41 -31.86 -4.96
C HIS A 596 -4.01 -32.13 -5.52
N ALA A 597 -3.31 -33.10 -4.94
CA ALA A 597 -1.94 -33.44 -5.32
C ALA A 597 -1.86 -34.92 -5.73
N TRP A 598 -1.46 -35.14 -6.97
CA TRP A 598 -1.01 -36.42 -7.51
C TRP A 598 0.52 -36.54 -7.40
N LYS A 599 1.10 -37.73 -7.64
CA LYS A 599 2.54 -38.02 -7.47
C LYS A 599 3.49 -36.97 -8.09
N ARG A 600 3.15 -36.40 -9.26
CA ARG A 600 4.00 -35.44 -10.01
C ARG A 600 3.31 -34.13 -10.35
N TYR A 601 2.09 -33.93 -9.89
CA TYR A 601 1.29 -32.80 -10.31
C TYR A 601 0.36 -32.38 -9.18
N LYS A 602 0.24 -31.07 -8.95
CA LYS A 602 -0.70 -30.52 -7.99
C LYS A 602 -1.56 -29.49 -8.69
N LEU A 603 -2.88 -29.64 -8.54
CA LEU A 603 -3.88 -28.69 -9.00
C LEU A 603 -4.42 -27.93 -7.78
N GLY A 604 -4.49 -26.61 -7.90
CA GLY A 604 -5.29 -25.76 -7.05
C GLY A 604 -6.37 -25.12 -7.89
N VAL A 605 -7.57 -24.99 -7.33
CA VAL A 605 -8.69 -24.24 -7.91
C VAL A 605 -9.15 -23.24 -6.85
N GLY A 606 -9.13 -21.96 -7.18
CA GLY A 606 -9.56 -20.89 -6.30
C GLY A 606 -10.72 -20.11 -6.90
N LEU A 607 -11.80 -19.99 -6.13
CA LEU A 607 -12.90 -19.07 -6.40
C LEU A 607 -12.84 -17.94 -5.38
N PHE A 608 -12.79 -16.70 -5.85
CA PHE A 608 -12.74 -15.51 -5.01
C PHE A 608 -13.90 -14.59 -5.37
N GLY A 609 -14.59 -14.07 -4.37
CA GLY A 609 -15.66 -13.10 -4.51
C GLY A 609 -15.35 -11.84 -3.72
N SER A 610 -15.72 -10.68 -4.26
CA SER A 610 -15.69 -9.42 -3.53
C SER A 610 -16.99 -8.67 -3.78
N TYR A 611 -17.59 -8.14 -2.72
CA TYR A 611 -18.82 -7.35 -2.78
C TYR A 611 -18.62 -6.03 -2.04
N ARG A 612 -19.02 -4.94 -2.70
CA ARG A 612 -18.89 -3.59 -2.18
C ARG A 612 -20.24 -2.88 -2.32
N SER A 613 -20.74 -2.29 -1.24
CA SER A 613 -21.93 -1.43 -1.29
C SER A 613 -21.62 -0.11 -2.01
N THR A 614 -22.66 0.71 -2.17
CA THR A 614 -22.57 2.08 -2.68
C THR A 614 -21.41 2.83 -2.05
N LYS A 615 -20.60 3.47 -2.89
CA LYS A 615 -19.52 4.37 -2.48
C LYS A 615 -20.07 5.78 -2.38
N TYR A 616 -19.92 6.40 -1.23
CA TYR A 616 -20.44 7.74 -0.98
C TYR A 616 -19.38 8.80 -1.28
N TYR A 617 -19.82 9.88 -1.93
CA TYR A 617 -18.99 11.04 -2.26
C TYR A 617 -19.77 12.32 -2.00
N ILE A 618 -19.06 13.39 -1.65
CA ILE A 618 -19.65 14.71 -1.41
C ILE A 618 -19.98 15.46 -2.72
N THR A 619 -19.26 15.16 -3.80
CA THR A 619 -19.46 15.77 -5.12
C THR A 619 -19.63 14.70 -6.19
N ASN A 620 -20.17 15.07 -7.36
CA ASN A 620 -20.16 14.23 -8.57
C ASN A 620 -20.88 12.87 -8.45
N GLY A 621 -21.80 12.71 -7.50
CA GLY A 621 -22.65 11.54 -7.33
C GLY A 621 -21.95 10.36 -6.65
N ASN A 622 -22.74 9.36 -6.25
CA ASN A 622 -22.24 8.15 -5.59
C ASN A 622 -21.79 7.10 -6.62
N GLY A 623 -20.82 6.26 -6.24
CA GLY A 623 -20.41 5.11 -7.02
C GLY A 623 -21.33 3.92 -6.76
N SER A 624 -21.75 3.23 -7.83
CA SER A 624 -22.66 2.08 -7.76
C SER A 624 -22.10 0.91 -6.93
N PRO A 625 -22.96 0.17 -6.21
CA PRO A 625 -22.56 -1.08 -5.59
C PRO A 625 -22.17 -2.10 -6.67
N TYR A 626 -21.24 -2.99 -6.34
CA TYR A 626 -20.76 -3.98 -7.31
C TYR A 626 -20.24 -5.24 -6.63
N GLN A 627 -20.14 -6.30 -7.43
CA GLN A 627 -19.44 -7.52 -7.07
C GLN A 627 -18.48 -7.94 -8.17
N LEU A 628 -17.32 -8.47 -7.78
CA LEU A 628 -16.36 -9.06 -8.71
C LEU A 628 -16.04 -10.48 -8.25
N TRP A 629 -16.10 -11.40 -9.19
CA TRP A 629 -15.81 -12.81 -8.96
C TRP A 629 -14.64 -13.24 -9.83
N ARG A 630 -13.76 -14.06 -9.28
CA ARG A 630 -12.53 -14.51 -9.93
C ARG A 630 -12.40 -16.01 -9.77
N LEU A 631 -12.08 -16.69 -10.86
CA LEU A 631 -11.77 -18.11 -10.87
C LEU A 631 -10.33 -18.27 -11.33
N ASN A 632 -9.54 -19.06 -10.61
CA ASN A 632 -8.19 -19.39 -11.03
C ASN A 632 -7.86 -20.86 -10.80
N THR A 633 -6.91 -21.33 -11.60
CA THR A 633 -6.31 -22.64 -11.45
C THR A 633 -4.80 -22.50 -11.36
N SER A 634 -4.20 -23.21 -10.41
CA SER A 634 -2.75 -23.26 -10.20
C SER A 634 -2.26 -24.68 -10.49
N HIS A 635 -1.26 -24.81 -11.34
CA HIS A 635 -0.74 -26.06 -11.85
C HIS A 635 0.74 -26.16 -11.47
N SER A 636 1.06 -26.94 -10.45
CA SER A 636 2.44 -27.15 -10.00
C SER A 636 2.94 -28.52 -10.46
N LEU A 637 4.01 -28.53 -11.25
CA LEU A 637 4.69 -29.76 -11.64
C LEU A 637 5.68 -30.14 -10.53
N LEU A 638 5.36 -31.20 -9.79
CA LEU A 638 6.14 -31.67 -8.66
C LEU A 638 7.37 -32.45 -9.18
N ARG A 639 8.49 -31.71 -9.31
CA ARG A 639 9.90 -32.12 -9.56
C ARG A 639 10.34 -32.42 -11.00
N PHE A 640 11.22 -31.53 -11.49
CA PHE A 640 12.38 -31.88 -12.32
C PHE A 640 13.64 -31.55 -11.50
N LYS A 641 14.66 -32.44 -11.42
CA LYS A 641 15.88 -32.31 -10.58
C LYS A 641 16.13 -30.94 -9.91
N LYS A 642 16.55 -29.94 -10.69
CA LYS A 642 16.92 -28.58 -10.24
C LYS A 642 15.86 -27.51 -10.55
N TRP A 643 14.75 -27.88 -11.18
CA TRP A 643 13.74 -26.98 -11.72
C TRP A 643 12.36 -27.19 -11.09
N THR A 644 11.71 -26.09 -10.74
CA THR A 644 10.28 -26.04 -10.38
C THR A 644 9.56 -25.19 -11.40
N ALA A 645 8.43 -25.67 -11.90
CA ALA A 645 7.58 -24.95 -12.83
C ALA A 645 6.15 -24.90 -12.28
N ASP A 646 5.63 -23.68 -12.15
CA ASP A 646 4.26 -23.41 -11.74
C ASP A 646 3.56 -22.57 -12.82
N PHE A 647 2.37 -23.00 -13.22
CA PHE A 647 1.54 -22.28 -14.17
C PHE A 647 0.24 -21.86 -13.48
N ASN A 648 -0.26 -20.67 -13.79
CA ASN A 648 -1.59 -20.26 -13.39
C ASN A 648 -2.38 -19.78 -14.60
N ALA A 649 -3.66 -20.09 -14.59
CA ALA A 649 -4.64 -19.51 -15.50
C ALA A 649 -5.78 -18.96 -14.66
N GLY A 650 -6.40 -17.88 -15.12
CA GLY A 650 -7.59 -17.39 -14.44
C GLY A 650 -8.43 -16.45 -15.28
N ILE A 651 -9.66 -16.32 -14.79
CA ILE A 651 -10.71 -15.45 -15.31
C ILE A 651 -11.01 -14.46 -14.19
N ASP A 652 -10.69 -13.20 -14.46
CA ASP A 652 -11.02 -12.08 -13.59
C ASP A 652 -12.39 -11.55 -14.01
N ASN A 653 -13.20 -11.16 -13.02
CA ASN A 653 -14.55 -10.66 -13.24
C ASN A 653 -15.41 -11.62 -14.08
N LEU A 654 -15.64 -12.81 -13.52
CA LEU A 654 -16.37 -13.92 -14.14
C LEU A 654 -17.72 -13.50 -14.71
N PHE A 655 -18.45 -12.59 -14.06
CA PHE A 655 -19.76 -12.10 -14.50
C PHE A 655 -19.71 -10.90 -15.43
N ASN A 656 -18.51 -10.45 -15.85
CA ASN A 656 -18.31 -9.35 -16.77
C ASN A 656 -18.99 -8.03 -16.33
N TYR A 657 -18.98 -7.73 -15.03
CA TYR A 657 -19.54 -6.47 -14.55
C TYR A 657 -18.64 -5.30 -14.96
N ILE A 658 -19.18 -4.33 -15.67
CA ILE A 658 -18.49 -3.10 -16.06
C ILE A 658 -19.25 -1.93 -15.46
N ASP A 659 -18.50 -1.01 -14.86
CA ASP A 659 -19.03 0.28 -14.45
C ASP A 659 -18.72 1.30 -15.56
N ASP A 660 -19.74 1.61 -16.34
CA ASP A 660 -19.74 2.49 -17.52
C ASP A 660 -20.15 3.93 -17.19
N THR A 661 -20.19 4.28 -15.89
CA THR A 661 -20.46 5.64 -15.42
C THR A 661 -19.60 6.65 -16.19
N PRO A 662 -20.18 7.70 -16.79
CA PRO A 662 -19.44 8.68 -17.59
C PRO A 662 -18.26 9.33 -16.86
N PHE A 663 -17.23 9.75 -17.60
CA PHE A 663 -16.14 10.55 -17.01
C PHE A 663 -16.68 11.85 -16.42
N GLY A 664 -16.10 12.31 -15.31
CA GLY A 664 -16.60 13.43 -14.52
C GLY A 664 -17.57 13.04 -13.39
N ARG A 665 -18.02 11.77 -13.35
CA ARG A 665 -18.80 11.20 -12.24
C ARG A 665 -18.02 10.13 -11.48
N ASN A 666 -18.37 9.91 -10.22
CA ASN A 666 -17.68 8.90 -9.40
C ASN A 666 -18.14 7.49 -9.74
N ARG A 667 -17.18 6.57 -9.83
CA ARG A 667 -17.41 5.17 -10.19
C ARG A 667 -17.34 4.25 -8.97
N GLY A 668 -18.16 3.20 -8.97
CA GLY A 668 -18.05 2.06 -8.08
C GLY A 668 -16.73 1.32 -8.30
N THR A 669 -16.36 1.03 -9.55
CA THR A 669 -15.14 0.27 -9.87
C THR A 669 -14.49 0.75 -11.15
N THR A 670 -13.20 0.46 -11.30
CA THR A 670 -12.42 0.69 -12.52
C THR A 670 -12.09 -0.61 -13.24
N ASN A 671 -12.72 -1.73 -12.85
CA ASN A 671 -12.51 -3.02 -13.49
C ASN A 671 -12.96 -2.98 -14.97
N PRO A 672 -12.17 -3.54 -15.91
CA PRO A 672 -12.46 -3.49 -17.36
C PRO A 672 -13.58 -4.42 -17.83
N GLY A 673 -14.17 -5.22 -16.94
CA GLY A 673 -14.99 -6.37 -17.34
C GLY A 673 -14.19 -7.66 -17.23
N ARG A 674 -14.67 -8.70 -17.91
CA ARG A 674 -14.07 -10.03 -17.89
C ARG A 674 -12.71 -10.01 -18.56
N THR A 675 -11.67 -10.43 -17.86
CA THR A 675 -10.32 -10.56 -18.41
C THR A 675 -9.73 -11.92 -18.13
N TYR A 676 -8.81 -12.33 -18.99
CA TYR A 676 -8.11 -13.60 -18.89
C TYR A 676 -6.63 -13.34 -18.68
N TYR A 677 -5.98 -14.24 -17.95
CA TYR A 677 -4.53 -14.21 -17.81
C TYR A 677 -3.95 -15.62 -17.76
N LEU A 678 -2.67 -15.68 -18.12
CA LEU A 678 -1.80 -16.82 -17.90
C LEU A 678 -0.55 -16.32 -17.17
N SER A 679 -0.05 -17.11 -16.24
CA SER A 679 1.28 -16.89 -15.67
C SER A 679 2.09 -18.17 -15.60
N CYS A 680 3.39 -18.02 -15.74
CA CYS A 680 4.38 -19.08 -15.64
C CYS A 680 5.48 -18.63 -14.67
N SER A 681 5.88 -19.52 -13.78
CA SER A 681 6.95 -19.31 -12.82
C SER A 681 7.93 -20.47 -12.94
N LEU A 682 9.15 -20.17 -13.36
CA LEU A 682 10.24 -21.12 -13.49
C LEU A 682 11.31 -20.77 -12.45
N LYS A 683 11.61 -21.71 -11.56
CA LYS A 683 12.67 -21.58 -10.57
C LYS A 683 13.73 -22.65 -10.79
N PHE A 684 14.96 -22.23 -11.04
CA PHE A 684 16.15 -23.05 -10.95
C PHE A 684 16.78 -22.91 -9.57
N THR A 685 17.22 -24.03 -9.01
CA THR A 685 18.01 -24.05 -7.77
C THR A 685 19.23 -24.95 -7.94
N ASN A 686 20.41 -24.45 -7.60
CA ASN A 686 21.59 -25.28 -7.46
C ASN A 686 21.92 -25.42 -5.97
N LYS A 687 21.84 -26.65 -5.47
CA LYS A 687 22.08 -27.00 -4.06
C LYS A 687 23.48 -27.50 -3.79
N ASN A 688 24.32 -27.63 -4.82
CA ASN A 688 25.72 -28.02 -4.65
C ASN A 688 26.46 -26.85 -4.01
N LYS A 689 27.14 -27.14 -2.89
CA LYS A 689 27.93 -26.19 -2.11
C LYS A 689 29.21 -25.81 -2.81
#